data_AF-A0A0J5FSC0-F1
#
_entry.id   AF-A0A0J5FSC0-F1
#
_cell.length_a   1.000
_cell.length_b   1.000
_cell.length_c   1.000
_cell.angle_alpha   90.00
_cell.angle_beta   90.00
_cell.angle_gamma   90.00
#
_symmetry.space_group_name_H-M   'P 1'
#
loop_
_entity.id
_entity.type
_entity.pdbx_description
1 polymer ?
#
loop_
_entity_poly.entity_id
_entity_poly.type
_entity_poly.pdbx_seq_one_letter_code
_entity_poly.pdbx_strand_id
1 'polypeptide(L)'
;MQALLARTDFSLGESTIKASKAVEIAKLKGYKAIISSDTMNISAVIPMQLAASDELSVVLGTRLCIVDNPFLESENKARKEAGEELLPVMRDFSYSFIAMVKNETGFSDLCSLISLGYERKQFYKTPRLDIEQVITTYQKGNIALMTADFDSVFRRRDYMAIMEKLASVGSDDLYAAIYPMTSPFFDQINIKSSLAADTLSLKKIAFYPAYYEMPEDADLKDVAYQVCNNVKSDQIHRMRIPYVRDNAINDRVHLLKNLKEFSVRTSTLVTPAMVSTMQDELIEKCKWRWHKMDVALPKMADDEAVTLKAMAISGLKAKLTGQSFGYTPPSTQWQAYIDRLKYELEVLNRLGFCGYFLLVSDLMQHALKTKVPVGAGRGSVGGSLVAWCVGITDVDPIRHGLLFERFINPERLDLPDADLDFSQAKRHLAIQYLYDKYGQDYVAGIVNYSYLGAASAIRDSARIFNVPASDLSVSKEVGWAVKDGDDLPLEELRTELASLDKYADKYPQAFSAACKLKSMMRSYGRHAAGMIVSSVPIHERAVIELRGDERVINWDKRHCEDMGLIKLDVLGLATLDLLQLAVDYIDERYGSGTVKLNEVSLDDKKVMANFADGRTKGVFQLESAPMRKLLKDLGSGLDPVSFETVVATTALFRPGPIQSGMLDTFVGVAKGFHEPSSLHPKLDELTKETNGVILYQEQTMKTVQILGGFTLAEADGVRSAIGKKDTAKMALMGTLFKAQAGAGWIDVLFEDRVIKTVHRAEHFKCGDTKLTVEDALRAGLELLIEDKLVNSIVSGSEQPGLSEEKANEIWEALEKNGSYQFNKSHAVAYTLISYQSMWLKTYYPAEFFAAALTILGEDKHQDLANDALDYGIVIMPPDINISSQRMEIRDIDGRPTLFAPFSAIKGCSSTGSIAIVNARDKVGGKFESKSQFVEAVNKRSCNSRVIEALDLVGAFAVIESDQPPATDESRRKNQAEMMGSLIVEAVKTSRNFIIDEKVNANINLLMNRIASETGLKDGLVRPRTGRKPRFMIILDGASKGDSTNGYFMESGYNEFKAILANAGFLTGDLYITGVLKKPKDEGMKTYSKEDIVAFTEYMKAELEIAKPTYVLACGNLAASLFNNKSKPSDLVGRKEYFSGMDATVFYAFNPNILYFRPEEDEKLIKIVEEIANAVNES
;
A
#
# COMPACT_ATOMS: atom_id res chain seq x y z
N MET A 1 -3.20 36.11 27.91
CA MET A 1 -2.30 35.65 26.84
C MET A 1 -3.16 35.47 25.61
N GLN A 2 -2.75 35.95 24.44
CA GLN A 2 -3.68 35.97 23.30
C GLN A 2 -3.25 35.01 22.21
N ALA A 3 -2.34 35.35 21.31
CA ALA A 3 -2.02 34.45 20.18
C ALA A 3 -0.56 33.96 20.13
N LEU A 4 -0.38 32.67 19.89
CA LEU A 4 0.87 32.07 19.40
C LEU A 4 0.87 32.09 17.86
N LEU A 5 1.97 32.51 17.23
CA LEU A 5 2.18 32.33 15.79
C LEU A 5 3.06 31.09 15.59
N ALA A 6 2.51 30.04 14.97
CA ALA A 6 3.21 28.76 14.83
C ALA A 6 3.35 28.39 13.36
N ARG A 7 4.56 27.99 12.96
CA ARG A 7 4.77 27.21 11.73
C ARG A 7 4.86 25.76 12.15
N THR A 8 4.26 24.86 11.38
CA THR A 8 4.21 23.43 11.71
C THR A 8 5.06 22.63 10.74
N ASP A 9 5.17 21.33 10.98
CA ASP A 9 5.82 20.37 10.10
C ASP A 9 5.14 20.25 8.73
N PHE A 10 3.95 20.85 8.53
CA PHE A 10 3.37 21.10 7.20
C PHE A 10 4.10 22.18 6.40
N SER A 11 5.12 22.82 6.95
CA SER A 11 6.13 23.54 6.18
C SER A 11 7.40 22.69 6.12
N LEU A 12 7.44 21.76 5.16
CA LEU A 12 8.46 20.70 5.09
C LEU A 12 9.88 21.23 5.29
N GLY A 13 10.52 20.84 6.39
CA GLY A 13 11.90 21.21 6.71
C GLY A 13 12.09 22.67 7.16
N GLU A 14 11.03 23.47 7.28
CA GLU A 14 11.09 24.81 7.90
C GLU A 14 10.82 24.77 9.42
N SER A 15 10.08 23.76 9.88
CA SER A 15 9.70 23.55 11.27
C SER A 15 9.62 22.06 11.62
N THR A 16 9.79 21.75 12.90
CA THR A 16 9.61 20.42 13.49
C THR A 16 8.38 20.32 14.40
N ILE A 17 7.59 21.40 14.54
CA ILE A 17 6.42 21.42 15.41
C ILE A 17 5.30 20.64 14.75
N LYS A 18 4.85 19.57 15.40
CA LYS A 18 3.66 18.83 14.95
C LYS A 18 2.40 19.65 15.23
N ALA A 19 1.48 19.69 14.28
CA ALA A 19 0.28 20.53 14.34
C ALA A 19 -0.55 20.39 15.64
N SER A 20 -0.89 19.16 16.06
CA SER A 20 -1.62 18.91 17.31
C SER A 20 -0.79 19.28 18.55
N LYS A 21 0.51 18.99 18.53
CA LYS A 21 1.40 19.25 19.67
C LYS A 21 1.61 20.75 19.91
N ALA A 22 1.58 21.56 18.85
CA ALA A 22 1.59 23.02 18.94
C ALA A 22 0.48 23.54 19.86
N VAL A 23 -0.72 22.96 19.73
CA VAL A 23 -1.91 23.34 20.49
C VAL A 23 -1.77 22.93 21.96
N GLU A 24 -1.33 21.70 22.22
CA GLU A 24 -1.11 21.21 23.59
C GLU A 24 -0.11 22.08 24.35
N ILE A 25 1.05 22.38 23.74
CA ILE A 25 2.08 23.21 24.38
C ILE A 25 1.58 24.66 24.52
N ALA A 26 0.85 25.19 23.55
CA ALA A 26 0.25 26.52 23.64
C ALA A 26 -0.72 26.63 24.83
N LYS A 27 -1.58 25.63 25.03
CA LYS A 27 -2.47 25.55 26.20
C LYS A 27 -1.69 25.52 27.52
N LEU A 28 -0.66 24.66 27.61
CA LEU A 28 0.19 24.56 28.81
C LEU A 28 0.91 25.86 29.14
N LYS A 29 1.33 26.62 28.12
CA LYS A 29 1.94 27.93 28.29
C LYS A 29 0.93 29.06 28.45
N GLY A 30 -0.38 28.77 28.42
CA GLY A 30 -1.47 29.69 28.74
C GLY A 30 -1.93 30.59 27.59
N TYR A 31 -1.59 30.28 26.33
CA TYR A 31 -2.16 30.97 25.15
C TYR A 31 -3.67 30.76 25.06
N LYS A 32 -4.39 31.75 24.46
CA LYS A 32 -5.84 31.67 24.20
C LYS A 32 -6.17 31.42 22.74
N ALA A 33 -5.21 31.66 21.86
CA ALA A 33 -5.31 31.44 20.43
C ALA A 33 -3.96 31.00 19.85
N ILE A 34 -4.04 30.36 18.69
CA ILE A 34 -2.90 30.00 17.86
C ILE A 34 -3.23 30.33 16.40
N ILE A 35 -2.25 30.87 15.68
CA ILE A 35 -2.36 31.23 14.26
C ILE A 35 -1.40 30.31 13.50
N SER A 36 -1.92 29.52 12.56
CA SER A 36 -1.07 28.75 11.66
C SER A 36 -0.35 29.69 10.69
N SER A 37 0.89 29.36 10.32
CA SER A 37 1.70 30.19 9.42
C SER A 37 2.52 29.33 8.44
N ASP A 38 1.91 28.22 8.02
CA ASP A 38 2.54 27.29 7.10
C ASP A 38 2.68 27.88 5.70
N THR A 39 3.80 27.59 5.05
CA THR A 39 4.17 28.19 3.76
C THR A 39 3.37 27.55 2.63
N MET A 40 2.49 28.32 1.99
CA MET A 40 1.66 27.89 0.85
C MET A 40 0.92 26.57 1.10
N ASN A 41 0.48 26.38 2.35
CA ASN A 41 -0.23 25.21 2.84
C ASN A 41 -1.20 25.62 3.96
N ILE A 42 -2.35 24.95 4.02
CA ILE A 42 -3.41 25.19 5.02
C ILE A 42 -3.76 23.93 5.83
N SER A 43 -3.11 22.80 5.56
CA SER A 43 -3.55 21.49 6.00
C SER A 43 -3.42 21.24 7.50
N ALA A 44 -2.52 21.97 8.17
CA ALA A 44 -2.34 21.91 9.62
C ALA A 44 -3.56 22.42 10.41
N VAL A 45 -4.43 23.23 9.81
CA VAL A 45 -5.52 23.89 10.54
C VAL A 45 -6.54 22.92 11.13
N ILE A 46 -6.87 21.84 10.41
CA ILE A 46 -7.86 20.86 10.85
C ILE A 46 -7.35 20.08 12.07
N PRO A 47 -6.16 19.43 12.04
CA PRO A 47 -5.65 18.75 13.24
C PRO A 47 -5.41 19.73 14.41
N MET A 48 -5.07 20.99 14.14
CA MET A 48 -5.00 22.01 15.19
C MET A 48 -6.38 22.30 15.81
N GLN A 49 -7.42 22.52 14.99
CA GLN A 49 -8.78 22.79 15.47
C GLN A 49 -9.36 21.60 16.25
N LEU A 50 -9.12 20.37 15.78
CA LEU A 50 -9.53 19.16 16.49
C LEU A 50 -8.82 19.00 17.84
N ALA A 51 -7.53 19.33 17.94
CA ALA A 51 -6.78 19.29 19.20
C ALA A 51 -7.13 20.45 20.16
N ALA A 52 -7.63 21.56 19.64
CA ALA A 52 -7.87 22.78 20.41
C ALA A 52 -9.11 22.73 21.31
N SER A 53 -10.15 21.98 20.91
CA SER A 53 -11.49 22.03 21.55
C SER A 53 -11.99 23.48 21.74
N ASP A 54 -12.98 23.72 22.61
CA ASP A 54 -13.52 25.07 22.89
C ASP A 54 -12.58 25.96 23.73
N GLU A 55 -11.43 25.43 24.17
CA GLU A 55 -10.52 26.07 25.13
C GLU A 55 -9.50 27.01 24.47
N LEU A 56 -9.18 26.80 23.19
CA LEU A 56 -8.17 27.56 22.45
C LEU A 56 -8.69 27.91 21.04
N SER A 57 -8.66 29.19 20.67
CA SER A 57 -9.03 29.61 19.30
C SER A 57 -7.93 29.30 18.28
N VAL A 58 -8.26 28.64 17.18
CA VAL A 58 -7.31 28.40 16.08
C VAL A 58 -7.69 29.25 14.87
N VAL A 59 -6.79 30.14 14.48
CA VAL A 59 -6.92 30.99 13.29
C VAL A 59 -6.22 30.32 12.11
N LEU A 60 -6.96 30.13 11.02
CA LEU A 60 -6.40 29.71 9.74
C LEU A 60 -5.55 30.86 9.17
N GLY A 61 -4.24 30.72 9.27
CA GLY A 61 -3.27 31.55 8.56
C GLY A 61 -2.38 30.71 7.64
N THR A 62 -1.89 31.34 6.58
CA THR A 62 -0.92 30.74 5.66
C THR A 62 0.05 31.81 5.17
N ARG A 63 1.30 31.42 4.98
CA ARG A 63 2.34 32.31 4.47
C ARG A 63 2.40 32.19 2.95
N LEU A 64 2.12 33.30 2.26
CA LEU A 64 2.14 33.39 0.81
C LEU A 64 3.56 33.60 0.27
N CYS A 65 3.91 32.98 -0.86
CA CYS A 65 5.18 33.19 -1.55
C CYS A 65 4.97 34.07 -2.79
N ILE A 66 5.53 35.27 -2.77
CA ILE A 66 5.31 36.30 -3.79
C ILE A 66 6.64 36.62 -4.49
N VAL A 67 6.58 36.81 -5.81
CA VAL A 67 7.69 37.20 -6.69
C VAL A 67 7.20 38.24 -7.69
N ASP A 68 8.14 38.96 -8.32
CA ASP A 68 7.79 40.04 -9.26
C ASP A 68 7.22 39.51 -10.58
N ASN A 69 7.73 38.37 -11.07
CA ASN A 69 7.17 37.65 -12.21
C ASN A 69 7.15 36.13 -11.93
N PRO A 70 5.99 35.54 -11.58
CA PRO A 70 5.89 34.10 -11.36
C PRO A 70 5.93 33.30 -12.67
N PHE A 71 5.73 33.94 -13.83
CA PHE A 71 5.69 33.30 -15.15
C PHE A 71 7.06 33.21 -15.85
N LEU A 72 8.10 33.88 -15.33
CA LEU A 72 9.41 34.02 -15.98
C LEU A 72 10.00 32.71 -16.55
N GLU A 73 9.94 31.61 -15.79
CA GLU A 73 10.48 30.31 -16.21
C GLU A 73 9.66 29.67 -17.33
N SER A 74 8.33 29.77 -17.27
CA SER A 74 7.45 29.21 -18.32
C SER A 74 7.55 30.05 -19.60
N GLU A 75 7.63 31.37 -19.49
CA GLU A 75 7.90 32.28 -20.60
C GLU A 75 9.27 32.02 -21.25
N ASN A 76 10.32 31.85 -20.45
CA ASN A 76 11.65 31.53 -20.96
C ASN A 76 11.72 30.16 -21.63
N LYS A 77 10.98 29.18 -21.13
CA LYS A 77 10.86 27.88 -21.79
C LYS A 77 10.21 28.03 -23.17
N ALA A 78 9.09 28.75 -23.26
CA ALA A 78 8.40 28.99 -24.53
C ALA A 78 9.26 29.79 -25.52
N ARG A 79 9.94 30.85 -25.07
CA ARG A 79 10.88 31.65 -25.88
C ARG A 79 12.03 30.80 -26.42
N LYS A 80 12.59 29.93 -25.59
CA LYS A 80 13.65 28.98 -26.00
C LYS A 80 13.16 28.03 -27.08
N GLU A 81 11.95 27.51 -26.96
CA GLU A 81 11.33 26.62 -27.96
C GLU A 81 11.02 27.37 -29.27
N ALA A 82 10.68 28.66 -29.19
CA ALA A 82 10.47 29.54 -30.34
C ALA A 82 11.77 30.11 -30.96
N GLY A 83 12.94 29.86 -30.36
CA GLY A 83 14.22 30.43 -30.81
C GLY A 83 14.38 31.93 -30.52
N GLU A 84 13.61 32.47 -29.59
CA GLU A 84 13.65 33.88 -29.17
C GLU A 84 14.66 34.14 -28.05
N GLU A 85 15.01 35.41 -27.86
CA GLU A 85 15.84 35.85 -26.74
C GLU A 85 15.11 35.63 -25.40
N LEU A 86 15.83 35.08 -24.43
CA LEU A 86 15.32 34.81 -23.09
C LEU A 86 15.14 36.12 -22.32
N LEU A 87 14.07 36.20 -21.53
CA LEU A 87 13.88 37.28 -20.58
C LEU A 87 14.98 37.24 -19.52
N PRO A 88 15.52 38.41 -19.13
CA PRO A 88 16.58 38.49 -18.14
C PRO A 88 16.11 37.90 -16.81
N VAL A 89 16.95 37.04 -16.22
CA VAL A 89 16.70 36.52 -14.87
C VAL A 89 17.04 37.59 -13.85
N MET A 90 16.05 38.43 -13.55
CA MET A 90 16.11 39.33 -12.40
C MET A 90 16.05 38.47 -11.13
N ARG A 91 17.17 38.36 -10.40
CA ARG A 91 17.21 37.70 -9.08
C ARG A 91 16.63 38.65 -8.02
N ASP A 92 15.35 38.96 -8.11
CA ASP A 92 14.68 39.74 -7.09
C ASP A 92 14.24 38.85 -5.91
N PHE A 93 14.34 39.40 -4.69
CA PHE A 93 14.05 38.70 -3.45
C PHE A 93 12.56 38.37 -3.39
N SER A 94 12.20 37.08 -3.46
CA SER A 94 10.85 36.64 -3.11
C SER A 94 10.47 37.15 -1.71
N TYR A 95 9.21 37.50 -1.51
CA TYR A 95 8.70 38.01 -0.24
C TYR A 95 7.34 37.42 0.09
N SER A 96 6.82 37.72 1.28
CA SER A 96 5.67 37.04 1.86
C SER A 96 4.80 37.97 2.69
N PHE A 97 3.52 37.63 2.70
CA PHE A 97 2.54 38.03 3.70
C PHE A 97 1.94 36.76 4.33
N ILE A 98 1.42 36.88 5.54
CA ILE A 98 0.58 35.87 6.17
C ILE A 98 -0.87 36.29 5.92
N ALA A 99 -1.60 35.49 5.13
CA ALA A 99 -3.02 35.68 4.87
C ALA A 99 -3.83 34.87 5.88
N MET A 100 -4.88 35.48 6.44
CA MET A 100 -5.75 34.88 7.45
C MET A 100 -7.21 34.99 7.04
N VAL A 101 -7.99 33.97 7.36
CA VAL A 101 -9.36 33.83 6.88
C VAL A 101 -10.38 34.40 7.87
N LYS A 102 -11.26 35.28 7.39
CA LYS A 102 -12.33 35.89 8.20
C LYS A 102 -13.59 35.02 8.29
N ASN A 103 -13.99 34.44 7.16
CA ASN A 103 -15.28 33.76 6.96
C ASN A 103 -15.18 32.68 5.86
N GLU A 104 -16.28 31.97 5.56
CA GLU A 104 -16.34 30.92 4.53
C GLU A 104 -15.91 31.40 3.13
N THR A 105 -16.36 32.59 2.73
CA THR A 105 -15.96 33.18 1.44
C THR A 105 -14.44 33.41 1.40
N GLY A 106 -13.86 33.87 2.51
CA GLY A 106 -12.42 34.07 2.66
C GLY A 106 -11.62 32.76 2.58
N PHE A 107 -12.20 31.65 3.03
CA PHE A 107 -11.60 30.33 2.91
C PHE A 107 -11.51 29.92 1.44
N SER A 108 -12.61 30.04 0.69
CA SER A 108 -12.65 29.77 -0.75
C SER A 108 -11.73 30.72 -1.55
N ASP A 109 -11.75 32.01 -1.23
CA ASP A 109 -10.88 33.03 -1.83
C ASP A 109 -9.40 32.69 -1.63
N LEU A 110 -9.02 32.28 -0.41
CA LEU A 110 -7.65 31.89 -0.10
C LEU A 110 -7.26 30.58 -0.78
N CYS A 111 -8.15 29.58 -0.80
CA CYS A 111 -7.92 28.32 -1.50
C CYS A 111 -7.67 28.56 -3.00
N SER A 112 -8.47 29.42 -3.62
CA SER A 112 -8.29 29.84 -5.01
C SER A 112 -6.93 30.49 -5.23
N LEU A 113 -6.55 31.46 -4.38
CA LEU A 113 -5.28 32.17 -4.47
C LEU A 113 -4.08 31.22 -4.35
N ILE A 114 -4.07 30.32 -3.36
CA ILE A 114 -2.96 29.36 -3.20
C ILE A 114 -2.88 28.41 -4.40
N SER A 115 -4.03 27.96 -4.92
CA SER A 115 -4.10 27.06 -6.07
C SER A 115 -3.45 27.66 -7.32
N LEU A 116 -3.60 28.97 -7.55
CA LEU A 116 -2.90 29.68 -8.65
C LEU A 116 -1.38 29.50 -8.55
N GLY A 117 -0.84 29.58 -7.33
CA GLY A 117 0.59 29.44 -7.09
C GLY A 117 1.13 28.04 -7.45
N TYR A 118 0.26 27.04 -7.43
CA TYR A 118 0.58 25.68 -7.84
C TYR A 118 0.39 25.42 -9.34
N GLU A 119 -0.21 26.33 -10.12
CA GLU A 119 -0.36 26.13 -11.57
C GLU A 119 1.00 26.00 -12.27
N ARG A 120 1.05 25.18 -13.33
CA ARG A 120 2.32 24.80 -13.97
C ARG A 120 3.11 26.00 -14.52
N LYS A 121 2.42 27.05 -14.96
CA LYS A 121 3.03 28.29 -15.47
C LYS A 121 3.66 29.15 -14.37
N GLN A 122 3.21 29.01 -13.11
CA GLN A 122 3.68 29.78 -11.95
C GLN A 122 4.63 28.97 -11.05
N PHE A 123 4.41 27.66 -10.95
CA PHE A 123 5.19 26.77 -10.10
C PHE A 123 6.64 26.64 -10.58
N TYR A 124 7.60 26.69 -9.65
CA TYR A 124 9.01 26.41 -9.94
C TYR A 124 9.55 25.31 -8.99
N LYS A 125 10.38 25.66 -8.02
CA LYS A 125 10.73 24.80 -6.89
C LYS A 125 9.73 24.92 -5.74
N THR A 126 9.04 26.06 -5.70
CA THR A 126 7.99 26.40 -4.74
C THR A 126 6.82 27.01 -5.51
N PRO A 127 5.59 26.95 -4.98
CA PRO A 127 4.47 27.69 -5.54
C PRO A 127 4.70 29.20 -5.37
N ARG A 128 4.33 29.99 -6.38
CA ARG A 128 4.66 31.43 -6.45
C ARG A 128 3.47 32.25 -6.95
N LEU A 129 3.27 33.40 -6.35
CA LEU A 129 2.23 34.36 -6.70
C LEU A 129 2.88 35.69 -7.11
N ASP A 130 2.14 36.53 -7.82
CA ASP A 130 2.46 37.94 -7.93
C ASP A 130 1.66 38.77 -6.91
N ILE A 131 2.04 40.03 -6.74
CA ILE A 131 1.38 40.92 -5.78
C ILE A 131 -0.03 41.35 -6.20
N GLU A 132 -0.30 41.44 -7.50
CA GLU A 132 -1.60 41.88 -8.02
C GLU A 132 -2.67 40.79 -7.77
N GLN A 133 -2.29 39.51 -7.85
CA GLN A 133 -3.12 38.37 -7.43
C GLN A 133 -3.51 38.46 -5.95
N VAL A 134 -2.55 38.81 -5.08
CA VAL A 134 -2.78 38.98 -3.65
C VAL A 134 -3.67 40.19 -3.37
N ILE A 135 -3.41 41.33 -4.03
CA ILE A 135 -4.23 42.55 -3.92
C ILE A 135 -5.67 42.27 -4.35
N THR A 136 -5.86 41.59 -5.49
CA THR A 136 -7.19 41.24 -6.01
C THR A 136 -7.99 40.40 -5.02
N THR A 137 -7.33 39.44 -4.36
CA THR A 137 -7.97 38.60 -3.34
C THR A 137 -8.27 39.41 -2.08
N TYR A 138 -7.33 40.25 -1.65
CA TYR A 138 -7.48 41.10 -0.47
C TYR A 138 -8.61 42.14 -0.62
N GLN A 139 -8.77 42.70 -1.82
CA GLN A 139 -9.80 43.68 -2.15
C GLN A 139 -11.23 43.18 -1.94
N LYS A 140 -11.45 41.86 -1.94
CA LYS A 140 -12.75 41.26 -1.63
C LYS A 140 -13.16 41.42 -0.16
N GLY A 141 -12.23 41.75 0.73
CA GLY A 141 -12.50 42.03 2.14
C GLY A 141 -12.72 40.80 3.03
N ASN A 142 -12.51 39.59 2.52
CA ASN A 142 -12.76 38.32 3.24
C ASN A 142 -11.51 37.73 3.92
N ILE A 143 -10.34 38.30 3.67
CA ILE A 143 -9.07 37.90 4.30
C ILE A 143 -8.41 39.10 4.98
N ALA A 144 -7.62 38.83 6.01
CA ALA A 144 -6.68 39.79 6.59
C ALA A 144 -5.25 39.47 6.15
N LEU A 145 -4.42 40.51 6.01
CA LEU A 145 -3.01 40.36 5.65
C LEU A 145 -2.12 40.88 6.77
N MET A 146 -1.10 40.11 7.10
CA MET A 146 -0.03 40.51 8.03
C MET A 146 1.31 40.38 7.32
N THR A 147 2.20 41.37 7.47
CA THR A 147 3.55 41.28 6.90
C THR A 147 4.30 40.09 7.50
N ALA A 148 4.96 39.26 6.69
CA ALA A 148 5.65 38.07 7.18
C ALA A 148 6.97 38.39 7.92
N ASP A 149 7.57 37.35 8.50
CA ASP A 149 8.80 37.38 9.28
C ASP A 149 10.08 37.47 8.42
N PHE A 150 10.67 36.34 8.04
CA PHE A 150 11.99 36.29 7.41
C PHE A 150 11.98 36.70 5.94
N ASP A 151 11.02 36.26 5.12
CA ASP A 151 10.87 36.78 3.76
C ASP A 151 9.84 37.92 3.75
N SER A 152 9.92 38.85 4.70
CA SER A 152 9.03 40.02 4.74
C SER A 152 9.21 40.93 3.51
N VAL A 153 8.14 41.61 3.12
CA VAL A 153 8.16 42.67 2.09
C VAL A 153 9.20 43.76 2.40
N PHE A 154 9.49 44.01 3.68
CA PHE A 154 10.45 45.04 4.14
C PHE A 154 11.92 44.78 3.75
N ARG A 155 12.24 43.60 3.22
CA ARG A 155 13.55 43.33 2.61
C ARG A 155 13.72 44.04 1.28
N ARG A 156 12.61 44.34 0.61
CA ARG A 156 12.63 45.02 -0.68
C ARG A 156 12.99 46.48 -0.54
N ARG A 157 13.37 47.10 -1.66
CA ARG A 157 13.67 48.53 -1.75
C ARG A 157 12.41 49.35 -1.93
N ASP A 158 11.45 48.82 -2.69
CA ASP A 158 10.15 49.38 -3.04
C ASP A 158 9.01 48.97 -2.06
N TYR A 159 9.36 48.51 -0.85
CA TYR A 159 8.39 48.00 0.11
C TYR A 159 7.26 48.99 0.43
N MET A 160 7.57 50.31 0.51
CA MET A 160 6.57 51.34 0.78
C MET A 160 5.53 51.40 -0.33
N ALA A 161 5.93 51.32 -1.60
CA ALA A 161 4.99 51.35 -2.72
C ALA A 161 4.06 50.13 -2.71
N ILE A 162 4.57 48.95 -2.34
CA ILE A 162 3.76 47.73 -2.18
C ILE A 162 2.75 47.89 -1.03
N MET A 163 3.21 48.40 0.12
CA MET A 163 2.34 48.63 1.28
C MET A 163 1.29 49.72 1.02
N GLU A 164 1.64 50.79 0.29
CA GLU A 164 0.72 51.85 -0.15
C GLU A 164 -0.39 51.29 -1.05
N LYS A 165 -0.04 50.45 -2.03
CA LYS A 165 -1.03 49.77 -2.87
C LYS A 165 -2.02 48.96 -2.04
N LEU A 166 -1.54 48.13 -1.11
CA LEU A 166 -2.41 47.33 -0.24
C LEU A 166 -3.28 48.22 0.67
N ALA A 167 -2.69 49.24 1.30
CA ALA A 167 -3.40 50.17 2.17
C ALA A 167 -4.49 50.97 1.42
N SER A 168 -4.25 51.30 0.15
CA SER A 168 -5.23 52.01 -0.69
C SER A 168 -6.49 51.18 -0.98
N VAL A 169 -6.37 49.85 -0.93
CA VAL A 169 -7.48 48.90 -1.08
C VAL A 169 -8.21 48.71 0.26
N GLY A 170 -7.46 48.65 1.35
CA GLY A 170 -8.00 48.61 2.71
C GLY A 170 -6.88 48.61 3.75
N SER A 171 -7.00 49.46 4.77
CA SER A 171 -6.02 49.55 5.86
C SER A 171 -6.46 48.79 7.11
N ASP A 172 -7.76 48.55 7.28
CA ASP A 172 -8.33 48.00 8.53
C ASP A 172 -7.94 46.55 8.81
N ASP A 173 -7.72 45.78 7.74
CA ASP A 173 -7.37 44.36 7.76
C ASP A 173 -5.92 44.12 7.30
N LEU A 174 -5.10 45.17 7.27
CA LEU A 174 -3.68 45.13 6.93
C LEU A 174 -2.84 45.44 8.17
N TYR A 175 -2.04 44.46 8.60
CA TYR A 175 -1.28 44.52 9.84
C TYR A 175 0.24 44.55 9.55
N ALA A 176 0.91 45.53 10.14
CA ALA A 176 2.37 45.63 10.14
C ALA A 176 2.93 44.93 11.37
N ALA A 177 3.55 43.77 11.15
CA ALA A 177 4.07 42.92 12.22
C ALA A 177 5.47 43.35 12.66
N ILE A 178 5.72 43.25 13.97
CA ILE A 178 7.03 43.36 14.61
C ILE A 178 7.41 41.98 15.17
N TYR A 179 8.56 41.48 14.73
CA TYR A 179 9.12 40.20 15.17
C TYR A 179 10.40 40.47 15.97
N PRO A 180 10.33 40.64 17.30
CA PRO A 180 11.43 41.22 18.08
C PRO A 180 12.57 40.23 18.36
N MET A 181 12.96 39.42 17.37
CA MET A 181 14.13 38.56 17.46
C MET A 181 15.40 39.39 17.47
N THR A 182 16.34 39.04 18.35
CA THR A 182 17.59 39.79 18.52
C THR A 182 18.57 39.49 17.38
N SER A 183 18.46 40.23 16.27
CA SER A 183 19.46 40.26 15.20
C SER A 183 19.41 41.58 14.42
N PRO A 184 20.52 42.00 13.78
CA PRO A 184 20.52 43.18 12.92
C PRO A 184 19.51 43.10 11.76
N PHE A 185 19.29 41.89 11.24
CA PHE A 185 18.33 41.65 10.17
C PHE A 185 16.89 41.94 10.63
N PHE A 186 16.49 41.35 11.76
CA PHE A 186 15.14 41.54 12.32
C PHE A 186 14.93 42.99 12.79
N ASP A 187 15.95 43.62 13.36
CA ASP A 187 15.89 45.04 13.75
C ASP A 187 15.58 45.93 12.54
N GLN A 188 16.28 45.73 11.40
CA GLN A 188 16.04 46.52 10.19
C GLN A 188 14.64 46.34 9.60
N ILE A 189 14.13 45.11 9.51
CA ILE A 189 12.78 44.88 8.97
C ILE A 189 11.71 45.44 9.91
N ASN A 190 11.89 45.35 11.23
CA ASN A 190 10.95 45.87 12.20
C ASN A 190 10.91 47.41 12.22
N ILE A 191 12.06 48.07 12.05
CA ILE A 191 12.12 49.54 11.89
C ILE A 191 11.31 49.96 10.66
N LYS A 192 11.53 49.29 9.52
CA LYS A 192 10.77 49.56 8.29
C LYS A 192 9.28 49.27 8.45
N SER A 193 8.93 48.19 9.16
CA SER A 193 7.55 47.83 9.49
C SER A 193 6.87 48.93 10.31
N SER A 194 7.54 49.41 11.37
CA SER A 194 7.05 50.52 12.19
C SER A 194 6.88 51.80 11.38
N LEU A 195 7.87 52.14 10.53
CA LEU A 195 7.80 53.32 9.67
C LEU A 195 6.63 53.25 8.68
N ALA A 196 6.44 52.11 8.02
CA ALA A 196 5.33 51.90 7.08
C ALA A 196 3.99 52.03 7.81
N ALA A 197 3.87 51.45 9.00
CA ALA A 197 2.66 51.54 9.80
C ALA A 197 2.34 52.98 10.23
N ASP A 198 3.34 53.75 10.67
CA ASP A 198 3.13 55.16 11.05
C ASP A 198 2.77 56.03 9.83
N THR A 199 3.43 55.79 8.69
CA THR A 199 3.21 56.56 7.46
C THR A 199 1.84 56.29 6.84
N LEU A 200 1.40 55.03 6.86
CA LEU A 200 0.17 54.57 6.21
C LEU A 200 -0.99 54.37 7.21
N SER A 201 -0.81 54.77 8.47
CA SER A 201 -1.79 54.59 9.55
C SER A 201 -2.27 53.14 9.72
N LEU A 202 -1.36 52.18 9.58
CA LEU A 202 -1.65 50.75 9.74
C LEU A 202 -1.54 50.31 11.20
N LYS A 203 -2.21 49.20 11.52
CA LYS A 203 -2.16 48.59 12.85
C LYS A 203 -0.83 47.87 13.04
N LYS A 204 -0.12 48.23 14.11
CA LYS A 204 1.10 47.55 14.56
C LYS A 204 0.74 46.37 15.45
N ILE A 205 1.28 45.20 15.14
CA ILE A 205 1.07 43.96 15.91
C ILE A 205 2.40 43.26 16.14
N ALA A 206 2.57 42.53 17.24
CA ALA A 206 3.83 41.85 17.53
C ALA A 206 3.64 40.36 17.82
N PHE A 207 4.54 39.55 17.27
CA PHE A 207 4.56 38.09 17.42
C PHE A 207 5.99 37.57 17.57
N TYR A 208 6.13 36.43 18.23
CA TYR A 208 7.37 35.66 18.24
C TYR A 208 7.09 34.29 17.62
N PRO A 209 7.43 34.05 16.33
CA PRO A 209 7.07 32.81 15.65
C PRO A 209 7.85 31.62 16.21
N ALA A 210 7.14 30.51 16.39
CA ALA A 210 7.68 29.23 16.82
C ALA A 210 7.91 28.28 15.64
N TYR A 211 9.05 27.58 15.66
CA TYR A 211 9.47 26.59 14.64
C TYR A 211 9.82 25.22 15.21
N TYR A 212 10.05 25.11 16.51
CA TYR A 212 10.31 23.85 17.22
C TYR A 212 9.73 23.92 18.64
N GLU A 213 9.60 22.77 19.30
CA GLU A 213 8.85 22.67 20.56
C GLU A 213 9.59 23.34 21.73
N MET A 214 10.85 22.94 21.98
CA MET A 214 11.64 23.40 23.13
C MET A 214 12.95 24.08 22.71
N PRO A 215 13.56 24.95 23.54
CA PRO A 215 14.82 25.62 23.21
C PRO A 215 15.96 24.66 22.85
N GLU A 216 16.01 23.47 23.43
CA GLU A 216 17.03 22.46 23.17
C GLU A 216 16.87 21.81 21.77
N ASP A 217 15.69 21.93 21.17
CA ASP A 217 15.36 21.36 19.86
C ASP A 217 15.82 22.26 18.70
N ALA A 218 16.55 23.35 18.97
CA ALA A 218 16.90 24.34 17.96
C ALA A 218 17.78 23.78 16.82
N ASP A 219 18.64 22.79 17.10
CA ASP A 219 19.42 22.06 16.08
C ASP A 219 18.56 21.12 15.24
N LEU A 220 17.43 20.63 15.75
CA LEU A 220 16.59 19.67 15.04
C LEU A 220 15.96 20.25 13.79
N LYS A 221 15.78 21.56 13.73
CA LYS A 221 15.33 22.25 12.53
C LYS A 221 16.30 22.05 11.37
N ASP A 222 17.60 22.14 11.63
CA ASP A 222 18.65 21.99 10.62
C ASP A 222 18.68 20.52 10.14
N VAL A 223 18.53 19.59 11.08
CA VAL A 223 18.41 18.14 10.79
C VAL A 223 17.16 17.87 9.94
N ALA A 224 16.00 18.39 10.31
CA ALA A 224 14.76 18.23 9.56
C ALA A 224 14.86 18.79 8.14
N TYR A 225 15.48 19.97 7.99
CA TYR A 225 15.77 20.55 6.68
C TYR A 225 16.61 19.60 5.81
N GLN A 226 17.68 19.03 6.36
CA GLN A 226 18.54 18.08 5.65
C GLN A 226 17.82 16.78 5.31
N VAL A 227 16.96 16.25 6.20
CA VAL A 227 16.14 15.07 5.93
C VAL A 227 15.20 15.32 4.76
N CYS A 228 14.41 16.41 4.82
CA CYS A 228 13.39 16.72 3.82
C CYS A 228 13.99 17.08 2.45
N ASN A 229 15.16 17.73 2.41
CA ASN A 229 15.83 18.12 1.17
C ASN A 229 16.87 17.09 0.68
N ASN A 230 16.98 15.94 1.35
CA ASN A 230 17.95 14.88 1.04
C ASN A 230 19.40 15.40 0.92
N VAL A 231 19.77 16.35 1.78
CA VAL A 231 21.12 16.92 1.82
C VAL A 231 22.07 15.88 2.40
N LYS A 232 23.20 15.66 1.72
CA LYS A 232 24.23 14.74 2.21
C LYS A 232 25.05 15.41 3.32
N SER A 233 25.53 14.62 4.27
CA SER A 233 26.30 15.09 5.43
C SER A 233 27.62 15.78 5.06
N ASP A 234 28.19 15.48 3.89
CA ASP A 234 29.40 16.07 3.34
C ASP A 234 29.15 17.35 2.52
N GLN A 235 27.87 17.69 2.26
CA GLN A 235 27.50 18.86 1.45
C GLN A 235 27.34 20.10 2.33
N ILE A 236 28.10 21.15 1.99
CA ILE A 236 27.89 22.49 2.51
C ILE A 236 26.52 22.97 2.03
N HIS A 237 25.62 23.23 2.98
CA HIS A 237 24.31 23.82 2.71
C HIS A 237 24.18 25.12 3.51
N ARG A 238 23.44 26.07 2.96
CA ARG A 238 23.08 27.32 3.66
C ARG A 238 21.60 27.27 3.98
N MET A 239 21.30 27.38 5.26
CA MET A 239 19.93 27.61 5.71
C MET A 239 19.41 28.92 5.13
N ARG A 240 18.15 28.91 4.69
CA ARG A 240 17.50 30.10 4.16
C ARG A 240 17.25 31.14 5.26
N ILE A 241 17.06 30.71 6.50
CA ILE A 241 16.72 31.55 7.67
C ILE A 241 18.03 31.97 8.39
N PRO A 242 18.14 33.21 8.94
CA PRO A 242 19.29 33.67 9.70
C PRO A 242 19.45 32.77 10.92
N TYR A 243 20.69 32.58 11.37
CA TYR A 243 21.00 31.72 12.51
C TYR A 243 20.44 32.33 13.80
N VAL A 244 19.17 32.02 14.09
CA VAL A 244 18.44 32.37 15.32
C VAL A 244 17.97 31.06 15.93
N ARG A 245 18.38 30.81 17.17
CA ARG A 245 18.15 29.55 17.91
C ARG A 245 17.16 29.72 19.07
N ASP A 246 16.31 30.75 19.00
CA ASP A 246 15.35 31.11 20.06
C ASP A 246 13.87 30.99 19.63
N ASN A 247 13.58 30.25 18.55
CA ASN A 247 12.23 30.06 18.00
C ASN A 247 11.48 28.84 18.58
N ALA A 248 11.66 28.55 19.86
CA ALA A 248 10.84 27.56 20.56
C ALA A 248 9.43 28.09 20.81
N ILE A 249 8.51 27.23 21.27
CA ILE A 249 7.23 27.69 21.81
C ILE A 249 7.49 28.35 23.18
N ASN A 250 7.72 29.66 23.15
CA ASN A 250 8.02 30.47 24.32
C ASN A 250 6.75 31.01 25.02
N ASP A 251 6.89 31.50 26.25
CA ASP A 251 5.79 32.17 26.97
C ASP A 251 5.65 33.66 26.61
N ARG A 252 4.64 34.33 27.16
CA ARG A 252 4.41 35.75 26.92
C ARG A 252 5.51 36.65 27.48
N VAL A 253 6.12 36.26 28.60
CA VAL A 253 7.17 37.06 29.25
C VAL A 253 8.35 37.18 28.30
N HIS A 254 8.66 36.10 27.59
CA HIS A 254 9.68 36.09 26.55
C HIS A 254 9.40 37.10 25.43
N LEU A 255 8.18 37.13 24.85
CA LEU A 255 7.80 38.10 23.81
C LEU A 255 7.88 39.54 24.33
N LEU A 256 7.33 39.82 25.52
CA LEU A 256 7.35 41.15 26.12
C LEU A 256 8.77 41.67 26.39
N LYS A 257 9.63 40.79 26.91
CA LYS A 257 11.03 41.09 27.17
C LYS A 257 11.74 41.48 25.87
N ASN A 258 11.65 40.63 24.85
CA ASN A 258 12.30 40.86 23.56
C ASN A 258 11.76 42.12 22.86
N LEU A 259 10.44 42.38 22.95
CA LEU A 259 9.84 43.60 22.39
C LEU A 259 10.35 44.88 23.08
N LYS A 260 10.50 44.84 24.40
CA LYS A 260 11.09 45.95 25.18
C LYS A 260 12.56 46.16 24.80
N GLU A 261 13.34 45.09 24.71
CA GLU A 261 14.76 45.14 24.32
C GLU A 261 14.94 45.68 22.88
N PHE A 262 14.08 45.27 21.94
CA PHE A 262 14.04 45.81 20.59
C PHE A 262 13.78 47.33 20.59
N SER A 263 12.80 47.79 21.37
CA SER A 263 12.49 49.22 21.48
C SER A 263 13.66 50.03 22.02
N VAL A 264 14.34 49.54 23.07
CA VAL A 264 15.54 50.18 23.63
C VAL A 264 16.68 50.24 22.60
N ARG A 265 16.93 49.13 21.90
CA ARG A 265 18.06 49.02 20.96
C ARG A 265 17.87 49.85 19.69
N THR A 266 16.63 49.99 19.21
CA THR A 266 16.34 50.64 17.92
C THR A 266 15.69 52.01 18.04
N SER A 267 15.32 52.43 19.26
CA SER A 267 14.51 53.63 19.51
C SER A 267 13.15 53.63 18.80
N THR A 268 12.65 52.44 18.45
CA THR A 268 11.32 52.25 17.86
C THR A 268 10.26 52.24 18.96
N LEU A 269 9.19 53.02 18.79
CA LEU A 269 8.06 53.04 19.73
C LEU A 269 7.27 51.72 19.66
N VAL A 270 7.13 51.06 20.81
CA VAL A 270 6.29 49.86 20.99
C VAL A 270 5.26 50.11 22.08
N THR A 271 4.09 49.48 21.97
CA THR A 271 3.00 49.63 22.93
C THR A 271 2.51 48.26 23.43
N PRO A 272 1.98 48.16 24.65
CA PRO A 272 1.38 46.91 25.13
C PRO A 272 0.25 46.38 24.25
N ALA A 273 -0.47 47.28 23.56
CA ALA A 273 -1.57 46.95 22.65
C ALA A 273 -1.14 45.99 21.52
N MET A 274 0.12 46.07 21.06
CA MET A 274 0.67 45.23 19.99
C MET A 274 0.65 43.73 20.33
N VAL A 275 0.66 43.38 21.62
CA VAL A 275 0.67 41.98 22.14
C VAL A 275 -0.56 41.68 23.01
N SER A 276 -1.57 42.54 22.93
CA SER A 276 -2.89 42.34 23.54
C SER A 276 -3.96 42.80 22.55
N THR A 277 -4.58 43.95 22.73
CA THR A 277 -5.79 44.37 22.01
C THR A 277 -5.71 44.24 20.48
N MET A 278 -4.54 44.45 19.87
CA MET A 278 -4.37 44.25 18.41
C MET A 278 -4.41 42.77 18.00
N GLN A 279 -3.90 41.86 18.84
CA GLN A 279 -4.02 40.42 18.63
C GLN A 279 -5.47 39.96 18.82
N ASP A 280 -6.16 40.42 19.87
CA ASP A 280 -7.60 40.15 20.08
C ASP A 280 -8.41 40.56 18.85
N GLU A 281 -8.23 41.80 18.38
CA GLU A 281 -8.97 42.31 17.24
C GLU A 281 -8.77 41.43 15.99
N LEU A 282 -7.53 41.01 15.73
CA LEU A 282 -7.21 40.11 14.63
C LEU A 282 -7.90 38.75 14.78
N ILE A 283 -7.86 38.15 15.98
CA ILE A 283 -8.51 36.86 16.28
C ILE A 283 -10.04 36.99 16.14
N GLU A 284 -10.63 38.08 16.64
CA GLU A 284 -12.07 38.34 16.59
C GLU A 284 -12.59 38.57 15.17
N LYS A 285 -11.73 39.06 14.27
CA LYS A 285 -12.04 39.16 12.84
C LYS A 285 -11.88 37.83 12.11
N CYS A 286 -10.95 36.97 12.54
CA CYS A 286 -10.62 35.71 11.87
C CYS A 286 -11.36 34.51 12.47
N LYS A 287 -12.65 34.38 12.12
CA LYS A 287 -13.59 33.46 12.78
C LYS A 287 -13.89 32.17 12.03
N TRP A 288 -13.28 31.93 10.87
CA TRP A 288 -13.51 30.68 10.14
C TRP A 288 -13.11 29.46 10.98
N ARG A 289 -13.97 28.43 10.97
CA ARG A 289 -13.76 27.15 11.66
C ARG A 289 -14.18 26.02 10.73
N TRP A 290 -13.34 24.99 10.69
CA TRP A 290 -13.66 23.78 9.97
C TRP A 290 -14.95 23.15 10.52
N HIS A 291 -15.82 22.77 9.61
CA HIS A 291 -17.06 22.06 9.89
C HIS A 291 -17.38 21.18 8.68
N LYS A 292 -18.27 20.21 8.87
CA LYS A 292 -18.69 19.34 7.78
C LYS A 292 -19.54 20.11 6.78
N MET A 293 -19.27 19.92 5.50
CA MET A 293 -19.97 20.56 4.40
C MET A 293 -20.92 19.59 3.70
N ASP A 294 -21.94 20.15 3.04
CA ASP A 294 -22.87 19.36 2.24
C ASP A 294 -22.16 18.66 1.07
N VAL A 295 -22.68 17.48 0.75
CA VAL A 295 -22.15 16.61 -0.30
C VAL A 295 -22.24 17.30 -1.66
N ALA A 296 -21.11 17.46 -2.33
CA ALA A 296 -20.99 18.09 -3.64
C ALA A 296 -20.94 17.02 -4.75
N LEU A 297 -22.06 16.33 -4.97
CA LEU A 297 -22.20 15.32 -6.03
C LEU A 297 -22.69 15.96 -7.35
N PRO A 298 -22.10 15.65 -8.52
CA PRO A 298 -22.62 16.07 -9.82
C PRO A 298 -24.04 15.56 -10.07
N LYS A 299 -24.90 16.41 -10.63
CA LYS A 299 -26.24 16.01 -11.08
C LYS A 299 -26.13 15.15 -12.34
N MET A 300 -26.57 13.90 -12.27
CA MET A 300 -26.41 12.91 -13.33
C MET A 300 -27.62 12.80 -14.28
N ALA A 301 -28.81 13.17 -13.81
CA ALA A 301 -30.06 13.18 -14.58
C ALA A 301 -31.05 14.19 -13.98
N ASP A 302 -32.12 14.53 -14.71
CA ASP A 302 -33.17 15.41 -14.20
C ASP A 302 -33.90 14.81 -13.00
N ASP A 303 -34.23 13.52 -13.07
CA ASP A 303 -34.70 12.68 -11.97
C ASP A 303 -33.80 11.44 -11.86
N GLU A 304 -32.87 11.49 -10.91
CA GLU A 304 -31.87 10.44 -10.71
C GLU A 304 -32.50 9.14 -10.19
N ALA A 305 -33.55 9.22 -9.38
CA ALA A 305 -34.21 8.05 -8.80
C ALA A 305 -34.96 7.26 -9.87
N VAL A 306 -35.70 7.95 -10.74
CA VAL A 306 -36.41 7.33 -11.87
C VAL A 306 -35.42 6.72 -12.87
N THR A 307 -34.35 7.44 -13.18
CA THR A 307 -33.31 6.99 -14.12
C THR A 307 -32.62 5.73 -13.60
N LEU A 308 -32.16 5.74 -12.34
CA LEU A 308 -31.51 4.59 -11.72
C LEU A 308 -32.44 3.38 -11.65
N LYS A 309 -33.71 3.58 -11.27
CA LYS A 309 -34.72 2.52 -11.21
C LYS A 309 -34.92 1.86 -12.59
N ALA A 310 -35.03 2.66 -13.65
CA ALA A 310 -35.20 2.14 -15.01
C ALA A 310 -33.98 1.31 -15.45
N MET A 311 -32.77 1.81 -15.20
CA MET A 311 -31.52 1.08 -15.48
C MET A 311 -31.44 -0.23 -14.70
N ALA A 312 -31.75 -0.20 -13.40
CA ALA A 312 -31.66 -1.37 -12.54
C ALA A 312 -32.69 -2.46 -12.89
N ILE A 313 -33.92 -2.08 -13.26
CA ILE A 313 -34.94 -3.04 -13.73
C ILE A 313 -34.50 -3.71 -15.04
N SER A 314 -34.00 -2.91 -16.00
CA SER A 314 -33.50 -3.44 -17.27
C SER A 314 -32.31 -4.38 -17.05
N GLY A 315 -31.37 -3.97 -16.19
CA GLY A 315 -30.22 -4.76 -15.80
C GLY A 315 -30.59 -6.07 -15.12
N LEU A 316 -31.54 -6.04 -14.17
CA LEU A 316 -32.03 -7.24 -13.50
C LEU A 316 -32.62 -8.23 -14.51
N LYS A 317 -33.45 -7.76 -15.44
CA LYS A 317 -34.03 -8.63 -16.48
C LYS A 317 -32.95 -9.29 -17.33
N ALA A 318 -31.92 -8.54 -17.73
CA ALA A 318 -30.81 -9.07 -18.49
C ALA A 318 -30.01 -10.12 -17.70
N LYS A 319 -29.75 -9.88 -16.41
CA LYS A 319 -28.97 -10.79 -15.57
C LYS A 319 -29.76 -12.06 -15.16
N LEU A 320 -31.07 -11.98 -14.97
CA LEU A 320 -31.93 -13.15 -14.66
C LEU A 320 -32.10 -14.10 -15.85
N THR A 321 -31.95 -13.58 -17.09
CA THR A 321 -32.11 -14.37 -18.32
C THR A 321 -30.77 -14.73 -18.96
N GLY A 322 -29.72 -13.98 -18.65
CA GLY A 322 -28.36 -14.26 -19.11
C GLY A 322 -27.65 -15.31 -18.27
N GLN A 323 -26.47 -15.70 -18.74
CA GLN A 323 -25.54 -16.54 -18.01
C GLN A 323 -24.37 -15.67 -17.54
N SER A 324 -24.08 -15.70 -16.23
CA SER A 324 -22.94 -15.00 -15.62
C SER A 324 -22.13 -16.02 -14.82
N PHE A 325 -20.86 -16.18 -15.16
CA PHE A 325 -19.99 -17.21 -14.61
C PHE A 325 -20.64 -18.61 -14.54
N GLY A 326 -21.17 -19.07 -15.68
CA GLY A 326 -21.87 -20.36 -15.81
C GLY A 326 -23.23 -20.45 -15.13
N TYR A 327 -23.66 -19.44 -14.37
CA TYR A 327 -24.87 -19.46 -13.55
C TYR A 327 -26.00 -18.61 -14.16
N THR A 328 -27.21 -19.13 -14.11
CA THR A 328 -28.46 -18.40 -14.38
C THR A 328 -29.40 -18.62 -13.20
N PRO A 329 -29.84 -17.54 -12.51
CA PRO A 329 -30.73 -17.67 -11.37
C PRO A 329 -32.03 -18.44 -11.72
N PRO A 330 -32.38 -19.50 -10.98
CA PRO A 330 -33.59 -20.26 -11.26
C PRO A 330 -34.83 -19.40 -11.01
N SER A 331 -35.90 -19.65 -11.76
CA SER A 331 -37.16 -18.89 -11.67
C SER A 331 -37.77 -18.89 -10.26
N THR A 332 -37.50 -19.92 -9.46
CA THR A 332 -37.91 -20.02 -8.06
C THR A 332 -37.26 -18.97 -7.16
N GLN A 333 -36.11 -18.42 -7.53
CA GLN A 333 -35.40 -17.39 -6.77
C GLN A 333 -35.71 -15.96 -7.25
N TRP A 334 -36.35 -15.77 -8.41
CA TRP A 334 -36.55 -14.44 -9.00
C TRP A 334 -37.26 -13.46 -8.06
N GLN A 335 -38.19 -13.96 -7.25
CA GLN A 335 -38.90 -13.15 -6.27
C GLN A 335 -37.93 -12.51 -5.25
N ALA A 336 -36.94 -13.26 -4.78
CA ALA A 336 -35.92 -12.75 -3.84
C ALA A 336 -35.09 -11.60 -4.46
N TYR A 337 -34.78 -11.69 -5.76
CA TYR A 337 -34.09 -10.60 -6.47
C TYR A 337 -34.97 -9.36 -6.63
N ILE A 338 -36.24 -9.56 -7.00
CA ILE A 338 -37.19 -8.45 -7.19
C ILE A 338 -37.40 -7.70 -5.87
N ASP A 339 -37.58 -8.40 -4.76
CA ASP A 339 -37.85 -7.79 -3.47
C ASP A 339 -36.60 -7.08 -2.92
N ARG A 340 -35.42 -7.70 -3.07
CA ARG A 340 -34.15 -7.03 -2.73
C ARG A 340 -33.93 -5.77 -3.57
N LEU A 341 -34.24 -5.79 -4.86
CA LEU A 341 -34.07 -4.62 -5.74
C LEU A 341 -34.97 -3.47 -5.31
N LYS A 342 -36.24 -3.74 -4.97
CA LYS A 342 -37.18 -2.71 -4.49
C LYS A 342 -36.68 -2.07 -3.20
N TYR A 343 -36.28 -2.89 -2.23
CA TYR A 343 -35.75 -2.42 -0.94
C TYR A 343 -34.52 -1.53 -1.11
N GLU A 344 -33.53 -1.99 -1.88
CA GLU A 344 -32.31 -1.20 -2.11
C GLU A 344 -32.62 0.13 -2.81
N LEU A 345 -33.46 0.14 -3.84
CA LEU A 345 -33.85 1.37 -4.54
C LEU A 345 -34.57 2.37 -3.62
N GLU A 346 -35.43 1.89 -2.71
CA GLU A 346 -36.09 2.74 -1.73
C GLU A 346 -35.07 3.38 -0.77
N VAL A 347 -34.14 2.57 -0.24
CA VAL A 347 -33.09 3.07 0.67
C VAL A 347 -32.19 4.08 -0.04
N LEU A 348 -31.76 3.80 -1.27
CA LEU A 348 -30.91 4.71 -2.05
C LEU A 348 -31.61 6.03 -2.35
N ASN A 349 -32.89 6.00 -2.68
CA ASN A 349 -33.68 7.20 -2.91
C ASN A 349 -33.84 8.03 -1.62
N ARG A 350 -34.14 7.36 -0.49
CA ARG A 350 -34.27 8.02 0.81
C ARG A 350 -32.98 8.69 1.29
N LEU A 351 -31.83 8.05 1.04
CA LEU A 351 -30.51 8.57 1.45
C LEU A 351 -29.90 9.55 0.44
N GLY A 352 -30.50 9.73 -0.74
CA GLY A 352 -29.98 10.64 -1.77
C GLY A 352 -28.75 10.11 -2.52
N PHE A 353 -28.58 8.78 -2.61
CA PHE A 353 -27.42 8.15 -3.26
C PHE A 353 -27.66 7.73 -4.71
N CYS A 354 -28.80 8.06 -5.31
CA CYS A 354 -29.10 7.67 -6.69
C CYS A 354 -28.09 8.24 -7.69
N GLY A 355 -27.76 9.54 -7.62
CA GLY A 355 -26.74 10.16 -8.47
C GLY A 355 -25.36 9.53 -8.34
N TYR A 356 -25.00 9.04 -7.14
CA TYR A 356 -23.71 8.39 -6.90
C TYR A 356 -23.60 7.08 -7.70
N PHE A 357 -24.65 6.26 -7.69
CA PHE A 357 -24.69 5.03 -8.47
C PHE A 357 -24.67 5.32 -9.98
N LEU A 358 -25.35 6.38 -10.43
CA LEU A 358 -25.31 6.81 -11.82
C LEU A 358 -23.90 7.28 -12.23
N LEU A 359 -23.22 8.04 -11.38
CA LEU A 359 -21.83 8.50 -11.59
C LEU A 359 -20.87 7.31 -11.75
N VAL A 360 -20.93 6.36 -10.83
CA VAL A 360 -20.06 5.18 -10.83
C VAL A 360 -20.38 4.26 -12.01
N SER A 361 -21.67 4.02 -12.29
CA SER A 361 -22.11 3.20 -13.43
C SER A 361 -21.67 3.81 -14.76
N ASP A 362 -21.77 5.13 -14.92
CA ASP A 362 -21.32 5.84 -16.12
C ASP A 362 -19.81 5.69 -16.35
N LEU A 363 -18.99 5.82 -15.29
CA LEU A 363 -17.55 5.57 -15.37
C LEU A 363 -17.24 4.13 -15.79
N MET A 364 -17.93 3.16 -15.21
CA MET A 364 -17.75 1.73 -15.52
C MET A 364 -18.16 1.40 -16.95
N GLN A 365 -19.32 1.91 -17.41
CA GLN A 365 -19.78 1.73 -18.78
C GLN A 365 -18.83 2.38 -19.80
N HIS A 366 -18.28 3.56 -19.48
CA HIS A 366 -17.27 4.20 -20.32
C HIS A 366 -16.00 3.35 -20.42
N ALA A 367 -15.51 2.80 -19.31
CA ALA A 367 -14.35 1.92 -19.28
C ALA A 367 -14.57 0.66 -20.13
N LEU A 368 -15.74 0.01 -20.00
CA LEU A 368 -16.11 -1.14 -20.83
C LEU A 368 -16.16 -0.77 -22.33
N LYS A 369 -16.80 0.36 -22.68
CA LYS A 369 -16.91 0.85 -24.06
C LYS A 369 -15.55 1.16 -24.69
N THR A 370 -14.60 1.67 -23.90
CA THR A 370 -13.24 2.01 -24.34
C THR A 370 -12.24 0.86 -24.20
N LYS A 371 -12.72 -0.35 -23.86
CA LYS A 371 -11.89 -1.55 -23.66
C LYS A 371 -10.78 -1.35 -22.61
N VAL A 372 -11.12 -0.66 -21.53
CA VAL A 372 -10.34 -0.61 -20.30
C VAL A 372 -10.80 -1.78 -19.41
N PRO A 373 -9.95 -2.77 -19.13
CA PRO A 373 -10.29 -3.86 -18.23
C PRO A 373 -10.68 -3.33 -16.84
N VAL A 374 -11.78 -3.84 -16.30
CA VAL A 374 -12.30 -3.52 -14.98
C VAL A 374 -12.44 -4.81 -14.16
N GLY A 375 -12.20 -4.73 -12.85
CA GLY A 375 -12.41 -5.86 -11.94
C GLY A 375 -13.89 -6.03 -11.59
N ALA A 376 -14.21 -7.11 -10.87
CA ALA A 376 -15.56 -7.39 -10.41
C ALA A 376 -16.11 -6.42 -9.34
N GLY A 377 -15.34 -5.39 -8.96
CA GLY A 377 -15.56 -4.51 -7.81
C GLY A 377 -14.85 -5.02 -6.56
N ARG A 378 -14.55 -4.16 -5.57
CA ARG A 378 -13.95 -4.60 -4.30
C ARG A 378 -14.62 -3.93 -3.10
N GLY A 379 -14.26 -4.41 -1.91
CA GLY A 379 -14.82 -3.85 -0.68
C GLY A 379 -16.27 -4.32 -0.50
N SER A 380 -17.13 -3.50 0.08
CA SER A 380 -18.53 -3.88 0.34
C SER A 380 -19.49 -3.72 -0.84
N VAL A 381 -19.07 -3.09 -1.95
CA VAL A 381 -19.97 -2.80 -3.10
C VAL A 381 -20.65 -4.05 -3.68
N GLY A 382 -19.98 -5.22 -3.60
CA GLY A 382 -20.54 -6.50 -4.03
C GLY A 382 -21.76 -6.96 -3.23
N GLY A 383 -22.10 -6.30 -2.12
CA GLY A 383 -23.33 -6.53 -1.35
C GLY A 383 -24.58 -5.86 -1.92
N SER A 384 -24.47 -4.99 -2.94
CA SER A 384 -25.62 -4.30 -3.53
C SER A 384 -26.11 -4.96 -4.82
N LEU A 385 -27.39 -5.34 -4.84
CA LEU A 385 -28.06 -5.83 -6.02
C LEU A 385 -28.26 -4.72 -7.05
N VAL A 386 -28.50 -3.47 -6.63
CA VAL A 386 -28.56 -2.33 -7.55
C VAL A 386 -27.22 -2.17 -8.28
N ALA A 387 -26.09 -2.22 -7.55
CA ALA A 387 -24.76 -2.12 -8.15
C ALA A 387 -24.51 -3.22 -9.19
N TRP A 388 -24.94 -4.45 -8.92
CA TRP A 388 -24.85 -5.55 -9.87
C TRP A 388 -25.73 -5.36 -11.12
N CYS A 389 -26.96 -4.86 -10.93
CA CYS A 389 -27.89 -4.60 -12.03
C CYS A 389 -27.39 -3.49 -12.97
N VAL A 390 -26.77 -2.44 -12.43
CA VAL A 390 -26.27 -1.31 -13.25
C VAL A 390 -24.82 -1.47 -13.70
N GLY A 391 -24.20 -2.64 -13.51
CA GLY A 391 -22.87 -2.96 -14.01
C GLY A 391 -21.71 -2.29 -13.26
N ILE A 392 -21.90 -1.94 -11.99
CA ILE A 392 -20.82 -1.45 -11.11
C ILE A 392 -19.98 -2.62 -10.60
N THR A 393 -20.62 -3.75 -10.33
CA THR A 393 -19.98 -4.98 -9.85
C THR A 393 -20.51 -6.17 -10.64
N ASP A 394 -19.67 -7.19 -10.82
CA ASP A 394 -20.08 -8.47 -11.41
C ASP A 394 -20.39 -9.54 -10.35
N VAL A 395 -20.31 -9.19 -9.07
CA VAL A 395 -20.63 -10.08 -7.95
C VAL A 395 -22.14 -10.13 -7.75
N ASP A 396 -22.72 -11.33 -7.84
CA ASP A 396 -24.13 -11.57 -7.53
C ASP A 396 -24.31 -11.68 -6.00
N PRO A 397 -24.96 -10.69 -5.34
CA PRO A 397 -25.08 -10.68 -3.89
C PRO A 397 -25.99 -11.80 -3.36
N ILE A 398 -26.98 -12.25 -4.14
CA ILE A 398 -27.92 -13.28 -3.69
C ILE A 398 -27.26 -14.65 -3.81
N ARG A 399 -26.56 -14.92 -4.91
CA ARG A 399 -25.80 -16.17 -5.11
C ARG A 399 -24.83 -16.44 -3.95
N HIS A 400 -24.13 -15.42 -3.46
CA HIS A 400 -23.07 -15.57 -2.46
C HIS A 400 -23.48 -15.19 -1.02
N GLY A 401 -24.76 -14.87 -0.78
CA GLY A 401 -25.28 -14.53 0.55
C GLY A 401 -24.73 -13.22 1.12
N LEU A 402 -24.56 -12.20 0.29
CA LEU A 402 -23.98 -10.90 0.63
C LEU A 402 -25.04 -9.89 1.09
N LEU A 403 -24.66 -9.03 2.04
CA LEU A 403 -25.58 -8.10 2.71
C LEU A 403 -25.45 -6.69 2.17
N PHE A 404 -26.58 -6.04 1.89
CA PHE A 404 -26.61 -4.66 1.42
C PHE A 404 -26.24 -3.70 2.54
N GLU A 405 -26.66 -4.00 3.76
CA GLU A 405 -26.42 -3.19 4.96
C GLU A 405 -24.93 -3.13 5.33
N ARG A 406 -24.15 -4.12 4.87
CA ARG A 406 -22.70 -4.08 4.98
C ARG A 406 -22.08 -3.06 4.02
N PHE A 407 -22.75 -2.74 2.92
CA PHE A 407 -22.36 -1.67 2.01
C PHE A 407 -22.92 -0.32 2.44
N ILE A 408 -24.25 -0.21 2.57
CA ILE A 408 -24.97 1.00 2.92
C ILE A 408 -25.85 0.71 4.12
N ASN A 409 -25.52 1.30 5.26
CA ASN A 409 -26.34 1.19 6.45
C ASN A 409 -27.56 2.14 6.35
N PRO A 410 -28.80 1.63 6.37
CA PRO A 410 -30.00 2.44 6.11
C PRO A 410 -30.32 3.46 7.22
N GLU A 411 -29.64 3.38 8.38
CA GLU A 411 -29.81 4.25 9.54
C GLU A 411 -28.68 5.27 9.71
N ARG A 412 -27.65 5.21 8.86
CA ARG A 412 -26.52 6.14 8.90
C ARG A 412 -26.36 6.83 7.55
N LEU A 413 -26.20 8.15 7.58
CA LEU A 413 -25.85 8.93 6.40
C LEU A 413 -24.32 8.96 6.24
N ASP A 414 -23.73 7.80 5.94
CA ASP A 414 -22.34 7.73 5.51
C ASP A 414 -22.28 7.66 3.98
N LEU A 415 -21.33 8.37 3.38
CA LEU A 415 -21.13 8.31 1.93
C LEU A 415 -20.68 6.90 1.50
N PRO A 416 -21.29 6.32 0.45
CA PRO A 416 -20.84 5.04 -0.08
C PRO A 416 -19.44 5.18 -0.73
N ASP A 417 -18.54 4.24 -0.44
CA ASP A 417 -17.21 4.13 -1.07
C ASP A 417 -17.22 2.89 -1.99
N ALA A 418 -17.58 3.08 -3.26
CA ALA A 418 -17.45 2.09 -4.32
C ALA A 418 -15.99 2.03 -4.76
N ASP A 419 -15.32 1.00 -4.28
CA ASP A 419 -13.94 0.71 -4.61
C ASP A 419 -13.86 -0.02 -5.96
N LEU A 420 -13.26 0.62 -6.98
CA LEU A 420 -13.19 0.08 -8.34
C LEU A 420 -11.75 -0.27 -8.74
N ASP A 421 -11.60 -1.37 -9.46
CA ASP A 421 -10.33 -1.85 -10.00
C ASP A 421 -10.29 -1.68 -11.51
N PHE A 422 -9.21 -1.09 -12.02
CA PHE A 422 -8.95 -0.89 -13.43
C PHE A 422 -7.59 -1.49 -13.81
N SER A 423 -7.41 -1.83 -15.08
CA SER A 423 -6.10 -2.12 -15.67
C SER A 423 -5.07 -1.06 -15.26
N GLN A 424 -3.91 -1.49 -14.72
CA GLN A 424 -2.87 -0.56 -14.30
C GLN A 424 -2.31 0.22 -15.49
N ALA A 425 -2.19 -0.44 -16.66
CA ALA A 425 -1.75 0.21 -17.89
C ALA A 425 -2.74 1.26 -18.41
N LYS A 426 -4.05 1.02 -18.31
CA LYS A 426 -5.08 1.85 -18.94
C LYS A 426 -5.89 2.74 -17.98
N ARG A 427 -5.70 2.66 -16.65
CA ARG A 427 -6.44 3.48 -15.67
C ARG A 427 -6.40 4.99 -15.93
N HIS A 428 -5.33 5.48 -16.56
CA HIS A 428 -5.18 6.90 -16.91
C HIS A 428 -6.27 7.36 -17.89
N LEU A 429 -6.83 6.47 -18.72
CA LEU A 429 -7.94 6.77 -19.62
C LEU A 429 -9.24 7.02 -18.85
N ALA A 430 -9.48 6.26 -17.77
CA ALA A 430 -10.64 6.49 -16.89
C ALA A 430 -10.54 7.83 -16.15
N ILE A 431 -9.32 8.19 -15.71
CA ILE A 431 -9.05 9.51 -15.10
C ILE A 431 -9.24 10.63 -16.14
N GLN A 432 -8.72 10.45 -17.35
CA GLN A 432 -8.89 11.43 -18.44
C GLN A 432 -10.36 11.63 -18.79
N TYR A 433 -11.16 10.57 -18.82
CA TYR A 433 -12.61 10.67 -19.02
C TYR A 433 -13.29 11.55 -17.97
N LEU A 434 -12.93 11.42 -16.69
CA LEU A 434 -13.45 12.28 -15.63
C LEU A 434 -13.09 13.76 -15.89
N TYR A 435 -11.84 14.03 -16.28
CA TYR A 435 -11.40 15.38 -16.64
C TYR A 435 -12.13 15.95 -17.85
N ASP A 436 -12.32 15.15 -18.90
CA ASP A 436 -12.99 15.57 -20.13
C ASP A 436 -14.48 15.83 -19.90
N LYS A 437 -15.12 15.04 -19.02
CA LYS A 437 -16.55 15.14 -18.74
C LYS A 437 -16.93 16.26 -17.76
N TYR A 438 -16.19 16.38 -16.65
CA TYR A 438 -16.53 17.32 -15.57
C TYR A 438 -15.68 18.58 -15.59
N GLY A 439 -14.55 18.58 -16.31
CA GLY A 439 -13.62 19.70 -16.35
C GLY A 439 -12.58 19.66 -15.22
N GLN A 440 -11.46 20.34 -15.45
CA GLN A 440 -10.34 20.33 -14.51
C GLN A 440 -10.73 20.93 -13.15
N ASP A 441 -11.56 21.97 -13.10
CA ASP A 441 -11.90 22.62 -11.82
C ASP A 441 -12.74 21.74 -10.87
N TYR A 442 -13.29 20.64 -11.37
CA TYR A 442 -14.20 19.74 -10.64
C TYR A 442 -13.60 18.37 -10.35
N VAL A 443 -12.40 18.08 -10.87
CA VAL A 443 -11.73 16.77 -10.73
C VAL A 443 -10.29 16.94 -10.23
N ALA A 444 -9.91 16.21 -9.19
CA ALA A 444 -8.52 16.19 -8.69
C ALA A 444 -8.22 14.89 -7.93
N GLY A 445 -6.96 14.50 -7.84
CA GLY A 445 -6.53 13.41 -6.96
C GLY A 445 -6.53 13.82 -5.48
N ILE A 446 -6.30 12.85 -4.59
CA ILE A 446 -6.17 13.08 -3.14
C ILE A 446 -4.69 13.06 -2.73
N VAL A 447 -4.28 13.94 -1.79
CA VAL A 447 -2.92 13.92 -1.23
C VAL A 447 -2.71 12.72 -0.30
N ASN A 448 -1.49 12.19 -0.26
CA ASN A 448 -1.07 11.21 0.72
C ASN A 448 0.03 11.79 1.61
N TYR A 449 -0.23 11.98 2.90
CA TYR A 449 0.77 12.48 3.84
C TYR A 449 1.72 11.37 4.27
N SER A 450 3.02 11.57 4.04
CA SER A 450 4.04 10.63 4.47
C SER A 450 4.76 11.18 5.69
N TYR A 451 4.63 10.47 6.81
CA TYR A 451 5.30 10.75 8.08
C TYR A 451 6.52 9.85 8.28
N LEU A 452 7.48 10.30 9.08
CA LEU A 452 8.62 9.49 9.49
C LEU A 452 8.21 8.42 10.51
N GLY A 453 8.05 7.17 10.07
CA GLY A 453 7.96 6.03 10.99
C GLY A 453 9.27 5.78 11.74
N ALA A 454 9.23 5.03 12.85
CA ALA A 454 10.36 4.77 13.75
C ALA A 454 11.65 4.31 13.03
N ALA A 455 11.55 3.29 12.17
CA ALA A 455 12.68 2.79 11.40
C ALA A 455 13.24 3.82 10.40
N SER A 456 12.39 4.66 9.82
CA SER A 456 12.82 5.71 8.89
C SER A 456 13.47 6.88 9.63
N ALA A 457 12.94 7.26 10.79
CA ALA A 457 13.54 8.28 11.65
C ALA A 457 14.97 7.90 12.07
N ILE A 458 15.20 6.63 12.47
CA ILE A 458 16.54 6.10 12.78
C ILE A 458 17.45 6.19 11.55
N ARG A 459 16.99 5.74 10.37
CA ARG A 459 17.82 5.74 9.16
C ARG A 459 18.20 7.15 8.69
N ASP A 460 17.24 8.06 8.72
CA ASP A 460 17.45 9.43 8.25
C ASP A 460 18.30 10.25 9.24
N SER A 461 18.15 10.05 10.55
CA SER A 461 19.06 10.66 11.54
C SER A 461 20.46 10.07 11.47
N ALA A 462 20.58 8.73 11.43
CA ALA A 462 21.85 8.02 11.29
C ALA A 462 22.67 8.53 10.11
N ARG A 463 22.03 8.76 8.95
CA ARG A 463 22.67 9.32 7.77
C ARG A 463 23.27 10.71 8.02
N ILE A 464 22.55 11.59 8.73
CA ILE A 464 23.00 12.95 9.03
C ILE A 464 24.19 12.93 9.98
N PHE A 465 24.15 12.07 10.99
CA PHE A 465 25.22 11.89 11.98
C PHE A 465 26.32 10.91 11.54
N ASN A 466 26.38 10.55 10.25
CA ASN A 466 27.40 9.66 9.66
C ASN A 466 27.55 8.29 10.33
N VAL A 467 26.44 7.69 10.78
CA VAL A 467 26.45 6.34 11.34
C VAL A 467 26.74 5.29 10.25
N PRO A 468 27.65 4.33 10.47
CA PRO A 468 27.98 3.29 9.49
C PRO A 468 26.80 2.36 9.15
N ALA A 469 26.80 1.83 7.91
CA ALA A 469 25.77 0.92 7.42
C ALA A 469 25.61 -0.38 8.23
N SER A 470 26.66 -0.85 8.91
CA SER A 470 26.59 -2.02 9.80
C SER A 470 25.62 -1.81 10.96
N ASP A 471 25.62 -0.60 11.51
CA ASP A 471 24.87 -0.25 12.73
C ASP A 471 23.43 0.18 12.41
N LEU A 472 23.12 0.39 11.13
CA LEU A 472 21.77 0.69 10.62
C LEU A 472 20.84 -0.53 10.60
N SER A 473 21.37 -1.74 10.82
CA SER A 473 20.60 -2.99 10.92
C SER A 473 19.50 -2.93 12.00
N VAL A 474 19.72 -2.17 13.08
CA VAL A 474 18.75 -1.92 14.16
C VAL A 474 17.40 -1.39 13.65
N SER A 475 17.40 -0.62 12.56
CA SER A 475 16.17 -0.08 11.97
C SER A 475 15.23 -1.17 11.45
N LYS A 476 15.76 -2.35 11.07
CA LYS A 476 14.95 -3.50 10.65
C LYS A 476 14.27 -4.16 11.84
N GLU A 477 14.98 -4.32 12.95
CA GLU A 477 14.45 -4.92 14.18
C GLU A 477 13.34 -4.04 14.78
N VAL A 478 13.57 -2.72 14.84
CA VAL A 478 12.55 -1.73 15.22
C VAL A 478 11.35 -1.79 14.28
N GLY A 479 11.59 -1.91 12.97
CA GLY A 479 10.52 -2.05 11.98
C GLY A 479 9.69 -3.32 12.11
N TRP A 480 10.16 -4.36 12.80
CA TRP A 480 9.39 -5.56 13.13
C TRP A 480 8.65 -5.43 14.45
N ALA A 481 9.29 -4.87 15.48
CA ALA A 481 8.68 -4.68 16.79
C ALA A 481 7.44 -3.75 16.74
N VAL A 482 7.46 -2.73 15.88
CA VAL A 482 6.39 -1.72 15.78
C VAL A 482 5.27 -2.14 14.81
N LYS A 483 5.36 -3.30 14.14
CA LYS A 483 4.35 -3.73 13.15
C LYS A 483 3.01 -4.19 13.75
N ASP A 484 2.96 -4.53 15.04
CA ASP A 484 1.79 -5.11 15.71
C ASP A 484 0.90 -4.09 16.45
N GLY A 485 0.94 -2.82 16.04
CA GLY A 485 -0.13 -1.87 16.35
C GLY A 485 0.01 -1.04 17.62
N ASP A 486 1.21 -0.96 18.22
CA ASP A 486 1.51 0.07 19.22
C ASP A 486 2.66 0.97 18.77
N ASP A 487 2.37 2.27 18.73
CA ASP A 487 3.25 3.35 18.26
C ASP A 487 4.18 3.85 19.39
N LEU A 488 4.77 2.92 20.15
CA LEU A 488 5.60 3.24 21.32
C LEU A 488 6.70 4.27 20.97
N PRO A 489 6.95 5.26 21.84
CA PRO A 489 8.10 6.15 21.70
C PRO A 489 9.40 5.34 21.58
N LEU A 490 10.37 5.85 20.80
CA LEU A 490 11.65 5.15 20.63
C LEU A 490 12.39 5.00 21.97
N GLU A 491 12.15 5.94 22.88
CA GLU A 491 12.65 5.97 24.25
C GLU A 491 12.11 4.84 25.12
N GLU A 492 10.89 4.38 24.88
CA GLU A 492 10.32 3.23 25.56
C GLU A 492 10.80 1.94 24.88
N LEU A 493 10.80 1.92 23.55
CA LEU A 493 11.20 0.75 22.76
C LEU A 493 12.65 0.33 23.01
N ARG A 494 13.56 1.24 23.37
CA ARG A 494 14.95 0.87 23.71
C ARG A 494 15.02 -0.04 24.94
N THR A 495 14.05 0.03 25.85
CA THR A 495 14.02 -0.84 27.04
C THR A 495 13.70 -2.30 26.69
N GLU A 496 13.02 -2.51 25.58
CA GLU A 496 12.63 -3.83 25.09
C GLU A 496 13.62 -4.39 24.05
N LEU A 497 14.31 -3.51 23.31
CA LEU A 497 15.25 -3.87 22.25
C LEU A 497 16.70 -3.54 22.63
N ALA A 498 17.45 -4.54 23.09
CA ALA A 498 18.86 -4.39 23.43
C ALA A 498 19.75 -3.86 22.29
N SER A 499 19.38 -4.12 21.03
CA SER A 499 20.07 -3.56 19.85
C SER A 499 19.84 -2.06 19.70
N LEU A 500 18.62 -1.59 20.00
CA LEU A 500 18.27 -0.17 20.02
C LEU A 500 18.90 0.54 21.21
N ASP A 501 18.97 -0.11 22.37
CA ASP A 501 19.65 0.42 23.56
C ASP A 501 21.14 0.67 23.29
N LYS A 502 21.85 -0.33 22.74
CA LYS A 502 23.24 -0.20 22.32
C LYS A 502 23.43 0.90 21.27
N TYR A 503 22.50 1.02 20.32
CA TYR A 503 22.53 2.10 19.32
C TYR A 503 22.37 3.48 19.98
N ALA A 504 21.42 3.62 20.91
CA ALA A 504 21.15 4.85 21.62
C ALA A 504 22.36 5.31 22.45
N ASP A 505 23.04 4.38 23.13
CA ASP A 505 24.24 4.68 23.92
C ASP A 505 25.45 5.01 23.04
N LYS A 506 25.59 4.32 21.90
CA LYS A 506 26.70 4.56 20.97
C LYS A 506 26.54 5.86 20.18
N TYR A 507 25.30 6.22 19.82
CA TYR A 507 24.98 7.39 18.99
C TYR A 507 23.86 8.26 19.61
N PRO A 508 24.10 8.87 20.78
CA PRO A 508 23.06 9.56 21.56
C PRO A 508 22.42 10.74 20.80
N GLN A 509 23.19 11.48 19.99
CA GLN A 509 22.68 12.58 19.18
C GLN A 509 21.77 12.08 18.05
N ALA A 510 22.16 11.02 17.35
CA ALA A 510 21.37 10.44 16.27
C ALA A 510 20.07 9.81 16.79
N PHE A 511 20.13 9.18 17.96
CA PHE A 511 18.96 8.61 18.61
C PHE A 511 18.00 9.69 19.11
N SER A 512 18.50 10.71 19.81
CA SER A 512 17.68 11.84 20.27
C SER A 512 16.96 12.54 19.10
N ALA A 513 17.68 12.78 17.99
CA ALA A 513 17.07 13.31 16.78
C ALA A 513 16.00 12.36 16.19
N ALA A 514 16.25 11.04 16.16
CA ALA A 514 15.25 10.07 15.69
C ALA A 514 13.97 10.10 16.53
N CYS A 515 14.08 10.18 17.85
CA CYS A 515 12.93 10.25 18.76
C CYS A 515 12.04 11.46 18.45
N LYS A 516 12.67 12.62 18.29
CA LYS A 516 11.96 13.88 18.04
C LYS A 516 11.39 13.98 16.63
N LEU A 517 12.11 13.46 15.63
CA LEU A 517 11.66 13.45 14.23
C LEU A 517 10.61 12.37 13.93
N LYS A 518 10.46 11.35 14.79
CA LYS A 518 9.39 10.34 14.65
C LYS A 518 8.04 11.04 14.53
N SER A 519 7.23 10.62 13.56
CA SER A 519 5.91 11.16 13.24
C SER A 519 5.90 12.61 12.73
N MET A 520 7.07 13.19 12.40
CA MET A 520 7.13 14.44 11.65
C MET A 520 6.78 14.20 10.18
N MET A 521 6.11 15.17 9.55
CA MET A 521 5.86 15.18 8.11
C MET A 521 7.18 15.14 7.31
N ARG A 522 7.30 14.17 6.39
CA ARG A 522 8.46 14.00 5.51
C ARG A 522 8.22 14.58 4.12
N SER A 523 7.07 14.27 3.54
CA SER A 523 6.76 14.61 2.16
C SER A 523 5.27 14.49 1.85
N TYR A 524 4.85 15.16 0.78
CA TYR A 524 3.52 15.06 0.21
C TYR A 524 3.53 14.12 -1.00
N GLY A 525 2.93 12.94 -0.84
CA GLY A 525 2.67 12.01 -1.93
C GLY A 525 1.29 12.19 -2.55
N ARG A 526 0.99 11.37 -3.56
CA ARG A 526 -0.34 11.23 -4.15
C ARG A 526 -0.98 9.93 -3.66
N HIS A 527 -2.29 9.94 -3.40
CA HIS A 527 -3.06 8.73 -3.16
C HIS A 527 -3.09 7.89 -4.44
N ALA A 528 -2.76 6.60 -4.34
CA ALA A 528 -2.55 5.75 -5.51
C ALA A 528 -3.82 5.57 -6.38
N ALA A 529 -5.01 5.69 -5.79
CA ALA A 529 -6.30 5.42 -6.44
C ALA A 529 -7.32 6.57 -6.34
N GLY A 530 -7.16 7.49 -5.39
CA GLY A 530 -8.27 8.33 -4.94
C GLY A 530 -8.43 9.56 -5.82
N MET A 531 -9.60 9.68 -6.45
CA MET A 531 -10.01 10.81 -7.26
C MET A 531 -11.26 11.45 -6.66
N ILE A 532 -11.32 12.77 -6.70
CA ILE A 532 -12.49 13.57 -6.35
C ILE A 532 -13.20 13.97 -7.63
N VAL A 533 -14.52 13.86 -7.61
CA VAL A 533 -15.41 14.46 -8.61
C VAL A 533 -16.44 15.28 -7.86
N SER A 534 -16.52 16.57 -8.16
CA SER A 534 -17.38 17.51 -7.44
C SER A 534 -18.38 18.20 -8.35
N SER A 535 -19.53 18.61 -7.79
CA SER A 535 -20.47 19.53 -8.46
C SER A 535 -20.13 21.01 -8.31
N VAL A 536 -19.21 21.35 -7.41
CA VAL A 536 -18.70 22.71 -7.23
C VAL A 536 -17.22 22.77 -7.59
N PRO A 537 -16.69 23.93 -8.00
CA PRO A 537 -15.26 24.09 -8.18
C PRO A 537 -14.52 23.69 -6.90
N ILE A 538 -13.50 22.84 -7.03
CA ILE A 538 -12.80 22.24 -5.88
C ILE A 538 -12.18 23.31 -4.98
N HIS A 539 -11.78 24.46 -5.53
CA HIS A 539 -11.23 25.57 -4.75
C HIS A 539 -12.20 26.16 -3.72
N GLU A 540 -13.51 25.91 -3.83
CA GLU A 540 -14.49 26.27 -2.80
C GLU A 540 -14.44 25.36 -1.55
N ARG A 541 -13.68 24.26 -1.61
CA ARG A 541 -13.60 23.23 -0.57
C ARG A 541 -12.16 22.89 -0.18
N ALA A 542 -11.19 23.07 -1.08
CA ALA A 542 -9.80 22.66 -0.88
C ALA A 542 -8.81 23.45 -1.73
N VAL A 543 -7.54 23.50 -1.32
CA VAL A 543 -6.46 23.95 -2.20
C VAL A 543 -6.15 22.85 -3.21
N ILE A 544 -6.01 23.24 -4.48
CA ILE A 544 -5.54 22.39 -5.56
C ILE A 544 -4.04 22.60 -5.74
N GLU A 545 -3.28 21.54 -5.54
CA GLU A 545 -1.83 21.52 -5.66
C GLU A 545 -1.41 20.73 -6.90
N LEU A 546 -0.27 21.06 -7.49
CA LEU A 546 0.38 20.22 -8.50
C LEU A 546 1.43 19.32 -7.85
N ARG A 547 1.44 18.06 -8.27
CA ARG A 547 2.46 17.05 -7.94
C ARG A 547 2.93 16.40 -9.22
N GLY A 548 4.05 16.89 -9.76
CA GLY A 548 4.43 16.61 -11.14
C GLY A 548 3.50 17.36 -12.09
N ASP A 549 2.79 16.61 -12.95
CA ASP A 549 1.77 17.15 -13.86
C ASP A 549 0.33 16.90 -13.36
N GLU A 550 0.19 16.28 -12.19
CA GLU A 550 -1.10 15.81 -11.66
C GLU A 550 -1.65 16.80 -10.62
N ARG A 551 -2.97 17.04 -10.67
CA ARG A 551 -3.69 17.91 -9.72
C ARG A 551 -4.15 17.08 -8.53
N VAL A 552 -3.86 17.55 -7.31
CA VAL A 552 -4.25 16.89 -6.06
C VAL A 552 -4.81 17.90 -5.06
N ILE A 553 -5.77 17.51 -4.24
CA ILE A 553 -6.27 18.36 -3.16
C ILE A 553 -5.42 18.20 -1.89
N ASN A 554 -5.33 19.26 -1.09
CA ASN A 554 -4.54 19.30 0.13
C ASN A 554 -5.18 18.55 1.32
N TRP A 555 -6.36 17.93 1.19
CA TRP A 555 -6.97 17.18 2.30
C TRP A 555 -6.63 15.70 2.24
N ASP A 556 -6.35 15.09 3.40
CA ASP A 556 -6.23 13.63 3.48
C ASP A 556 -7.60 12.95 3.27
N LYS A 557 -7.62 11.63 3.10
CA LYS A 557 -8.86 10.87 2.85
C LYS A 557 -9.97 11.21 3.86
N ARG A 558 -9.64 11.38 5.14
CA ARG A 558 -10.62 11.58 6.22
C ARG A 558 -11.31 12.93 6.09
N HIS A 559 -10.54 13.97 5.78
CA HIS A 559 -11.06 15.32 5.69
C HIS A 559 -11.74 15.63 4.36
N CYS A 560 -11.46 14.87 3.29
CA CYS A 560 -12.15 15.03 2.00
C CYS A 560 -13.66 14.86 2.12
N GLU A 561 -14.09 13.75 2.75
CA GLU A 561 -15.51 13.42 2.93
C GLU A 561 -16.21 14.45 3.80
N ASP A 562 -15.56 14.90 4.88
CA ASP A 562 -16.10 15.96 5.74
C ASP A 562 -16.23 17.30 5.00
N MET A 563 -15.41 17.58 3.99
CA MET A 563 -15.54 18.76 3.12
C MET A 563 -16.57 18.58 1.99
N GLY A 564 -17.40 17.53 2.06
CA GLY A 564 -18.44 17.25 1.06
C GLY A 564 -17.88 16.74 -0.28
N LEU A 565 -16.59 16.40 -0.36
CA LEU A 565 -15.95 15.94 -1.59
C LEU A 565 -16.03 14.42 -1.68
N ILE A 566 -16.71 13.93 -2.72
CA ILE A 566 -16.88 12.49 -2.94
C ILE A 566 -15.62 11.91 -3.57
N LYS A 567 -15.16 10.81 -2.96
CA LYS A 567 -14.06 10.00 -3.45
C LYS A 567 -14.59 8.89 -4.37
N LEU A 568 -13.91 8.74 -5.50
CA LEU A 568 -13.95 7.59 -6.39
C LEU A 568 -12.57 6.95 -6.40
N ASP A 569 -12.48 5.65 -6.14
CA ASP A 569 -11.21 4.95 -6.24
C ASP A 569 -11.02 4.31 -7.62
N VAL A 570 -10.03 4.81 -8.36
CA VAL A 570 -9.55 4.30 -9.64
C VAL A 570 -8.22 3.59 -9.40
N LEU A 571 -8.28 2.38 -8.82
CA LEU A 571 -7.09 1.60 -8.49
C LEU A 571 -6.55 0.89 -9.75
N GLY A 572 -5.23 0.89 -9.93
CA GLY A 572 -4.59 0.08 -10.96
C GLY A 572 -4.25 -1.32 -10.44
N LEU A 573 -4.73 -2.36 -11.11
CA LEU A 573 -4.46 -3.76 -10.77
C LEU A 573 -3.77 -4.47 -11.94
N ALA A 574 -2.49 -4.81 -11.76
CA ALA A 574 -1.69 -5.49 -12.78
C ALA A 574 -2.28 -6.84 -13.22
N THR A 575 -3.00 -7.54 -12.34
CA THR A 575 -3.68 -8.80 -12.71
C THR A 575 -4.70 -8.60 -13.83
N LEU A 576 -5.39 -7.47 -13.90
CA LEU A 576 -6.32 -7.18 -14.99
C LEU A 576 -5.58 -6.98 -16.33
N ASP A 577 -4.35 -6.43 -16.29
CA ASP A 577 -3.49 -6.34 -17.46
C ASP A 577 -3.03 -7.74 -17.92
N LEU A 578 -2.70 -8.63 -16.96
CA LEU A 578 -2.36 -10.02 -17.25
C LEU A 578 -3.54 -10.74 -17.92
N LEU A 579 -4.73 -10.68 -17.32
CA LEU A 579 -5.92 -11.34 -17.86
C LEU A 579 -6.25 -10.83 -19.27
N GLN A 580 -6.21 -9.52 -19.48
CA GLN A 580 -6.47 -8.94 -20.79
C GLN A 580 -5.40 -9.36 -21.80
N LEU A 581 -4.12 -9.31 -21.44
CA LEU A 581 -3.04 -9.69 -22.34
C LEU A 581 -3.09 -11.19 -22.72
N ALA A 582 -3.49 -12.06 -21.78
CA ALA A 582 -3.72 -13.47 -22.08
C ALA A 582 -4.87 -13.65 -23.07
N VAL A 583 -5.99 -12.93 -22.90
CA VAL A 583 -7.11 -12.94 -23.86
C VAL A 583 -6.67 -12.38 -25.21
N ASP A 584 -5.84 -11.33 -25.24
CA ASP A 584 -5.30 -10.76 -26.48
C ASP A 584 -4.46 -11.81 -27.23
N TYR A 585 -3.61 -12.58 -26.56
CA TYR A 585 -2.88 -13.70 -27.19
C TYR A 585 -3.81 -14.79 -27.72
N ILE A 586 -4.87 -15.13 -26.98
CA ILE A 586 -5.87 -16.11 -27.42
C ILE A 586 -6.57 -15.59 -28.69
N ASP A 587 -6.98 -14.34 -28.69
CA ASP A 587 -7.64 -13.71 -29.83
C ASP A 587 -6.72 -13.64 -31.07
N GLU A 588 -5.43 -13.35 -30.86
CA GLU A 588 -4.40 -13.36 -31.92
C GLU A 588 -4.19 -14.75 -32.53
N ARG A 589 -4.23 -15.83 -31.73
CA ARG A 589 -3.94 -17.19 -32.18
C ARG A 589 -5.17 -17.95 -32.70
N TYR A 590 -6.32 -17.77 -32.07
CA TYR A 590 -7.53 -18.56 -32.30
C TYR A 590 -8.69 -17.74 -32.89
N GLY A 591 -8.56 -16.42 -32.97
CA GLY A 591 -9.55 -15.49 -33.51
C GLY A 591 -10.27 -14.68 -32.44
N SER A 592 -10.74 -13.49 -32.80
CA SER A 592 -11.29 -12.55 -31.82
C SER A 592 -12.59 -13.02 -31.16
N GLY A 593 -12.68 -12.84 -29.84
CA GLY A 593 -13.86 -13.22 -29.06
C GLY A 593 -13.93 -14.71 -28.71
N THR A 594 -12.81 -15.42 -28.79
CA THR A 594 -12.73 -16.87 -28.49
C THR A 594 -13.06 -17.15 -27.03
N VAL A 595 -12.62 -16.28 -26.11
CA VAL A 595 -12.84 -16.43 -24.67
C VAL A 595 -13.51 -15.18 -24.11
N LYS A 596 -14.54 -15.39 -23.30
CA LYS A 596 -15.15 -14.34 -22.47
C LYS A 596 -15.05 -14.72 -21.00
N LEU A 597 -14.14 -14.07 -20.28
CA LEU A 597 -13.81 -14.41 -18.90
C LEU A 597 -14.98 -14.28 -17.91
N ASN A 598 -15.99 -13.45 -18.20
CA ASN A 598 -17.15 -13.27 -17.32
C ASN A 598 -18.24 -14.35 -17.55
N GLU A 599 -18.08 -15.21 -18.54
CA GLU A 599 -19.03 -16.29 -18.85
C GLU A 599 -18.52 -17.68 -18.36
N VAL A 600 -17.26 -17.78 -17.90
CA VAL A 600 -16.66 -19.06 -17.46
C VAL A 600 -17.34 -19.60 -16.20
N SER A 601 -17.72 -20.89 -16.19
CA SER A 601 -18.38 -21.50 -15.02
C SER A 601 -17.48 -21.55 -13.80
N LEU A 602 -17.99 -21.23 -12.60
CA LEU A 602 -17.25 -21.39 -11.34
C LEU A 602 -17.16 -22.85 -10.87
N ASP A 603 -17.96 -23.75 -11.46
CA ASP A 603 -18.04 -25.16 -11.09
C ASP A 603 -17.15 -26.06 -11.97
N ASP A 604 -16.22 -25.48 -12.74
CA ASP A 604 -15.31 -26.25 -13.59
C ASP A 604 -14.39 -27.17 -12.77
N LYS A 605 -14.62 -28.48 -12.90
CA LYS A 605 -13.90 -29.51 -12.13
C LYS A 605 -12.39 -29.50 -12.35
N LYS A 606 -11.90 -29.17 -13.56
CA LYS A 606 -10.46 -29.14 -13.84
C LYS A 606 -9.80 -27.95 -13.16
N VAL A 607 -10.47 -26.81 -13.18
CA VAL A 607 -10.01 -25.59 -12.49
C VAL A 607 -9.99 -25.81 -10.98
N MET A 608 -11.05 -26.40 -10.42
CA MET A 608 -11.12 -26.70 -8.99
C MET A 608 -10.10 -27.75 -8.55
N ALA A 609 -9.82 -28.77 -9.39
CA ALA A 609 -8.74 -29.72 -9.14
C ALA A 609 -7.37 -29.03 -9.11
N ASN A 610 -7.08 -28.08 -10.01
CA ASN A 610 -5.83 -27.31 -9.96
C ASN A 610 -5.71 -26.45 -8.69
N PHE A 611 -6.82 -25.91 -8.17
CA PHE A 611 -6.82 -25.27 -6.86
C PHE A 611 -6.55 -26.27 -5.73
N ALA A 612 -7.24 -27.42 -5.73
CA ALA A 612 -7.04 -28.50 -4.76
C ALA A 612 -5.58 -29.00 -4.76
N ASP A 613 -4.94 -29.06 -5.93
CA ASP A 613 -3.52 -29.44 -6.07
C ASP A 613 -2.55 -28.31 -5.73
N GLY A 614 -3.03 -27.12 -5.37
CA GLY A 614 -2.21 -25.94 -5.08
C GLY A 614 -1.37 -25.46 -6.27
N ARG A 615 -1.83 -25.66 -7.51
CA ARG A 615 -1.14 -25.25 -8.76
C ARG A 615 -1.30 -23.76 -9.08
N THR A 616 -1.21 -22.91 -8.07
CA THR A 616 -1.57 -21.47 -8.12
C THR A 616 -0.38 -20.52 -8.31
N LYS A 617 0.79 -20.99 -8.77
CA LYS A 617 1.88 -20.08 -9.17
C LYS A 617 1.39 -19.13 -10.28
N GLY A 618 1.62 -17.84 -10.12
CA GLY A 618 1.10 -16.80 -11.01
C GLY A 618 -0.39 -16.48 -10.87
N VAL A 619 -1.13 -17.19 -10.01
CA VAL A 619 -2.55 -16.95 -9.78
C VAL A 619 -2.71 -15.92 -8.65
N PHE A 620 -3.42 -14.85 -8.95
CA PHE A 620 -3.64 -13.71 -8.05
C PHE A 620 -4.14 -14.14 -6.65
N GLN A 621 -3.64 -13.48 -5.60
CA GLN A 621 -3.89 -13.75 -4.16
C GLN A 621 -3.44 -15.12 -3.63
N LEU A 622 -3.33 -16.15 -4.47
CA LEU A 622 -3.23 -17.54 -4.04
C LEU A 622 -1.86 -18.18 -4.29
N GLU A 623 -0.84 -17.38 -4.60
CA GLU A 623 0.46 -17.86 -5.11
C GLU A 623 1.45 -18.33 -4.03
N SER A 624 1.37 -17.83 -2.79
CA SER A 624 2.44 -18.05 -1.80
C SER A 624 2.58 -19.52 -1.38
N ALA A 625 3.79 -19.96 -1.02
CA ALA A 625 4.04 -21.35 -0.67
C ALA A 625 3.13 -21.90 0.45
N PRO A 626 2.88 -21.18 1.56
CA PRO A 626 1.99 -21.69 2.59
C PRO A 626 0.50 -21.59 2.21
N MET A 627 0.11 -20.65 1.35
CA MET A 627 -1.24 -20.64 0.75
C MET A 627 -1.47 -21.85 -0.16
N ARG A 628 -0.50 -22.20 -1.02
CA ARG A 628 -0.54 -23.42 -1.83
C ARG A 628 -0.68 -24.68 -0.97
N LYS A 629 0.00 -24.70 0.18
CA LYS A 629 -0.14 -25.80 1.14
C LYS A 629 -1.54 -25.84 1.74
N LEU A 630 -2.10 -24.71 2.17
CA LEU A 630 -3.48 -24.64 2.68
C LEU A 630 -4.48 -25.19 1.67
N LEU A 631 -4.36 -24.80 0.40
CA LEU A 631 -5.21 -25.32 -0.67
C LEU A 631 -5.09 -26.84 -0.84
N LYS A 632 -3.87 -27.38 -0.81
CA LYS A 632 -3.62 -28.84 -0.81
C LYS A 632 -4.22 -29.56 0.39
N ASP A 633 -4.07 -28.96 1.57
CA ASP A 633 -4.61 -29.52 2.80
C ASP A 633 -6.15 -29.59 2.73
N LEU A 634 -6.81 -28.56 2.22
CA LEU A 634 -8.25 -28.56 1.99
C LEU A 634 -8.67 -29.53 0.88
N GLY A 635 -7.94 -29.56 -0.24
CA GLY A 635 -8.20 -30.47 -1.37
C GLY A 635 -8.03 -31.95 -1.03
N SER A 636 -7.21 -32.28 -0.03
CA SER A 636 -7.08 -33.65 0.47
C SER A 636 -8.27 -34.12 1.31
N GLY A 637 -9.06 -33.20 1.85
CA GLY A 637 -10.23 -33.50 2.70
C GLY A 637 -11.58 -33.30 2.00
N LEU A 638 -11.62 -32.41 1.01
CA LEU A 638 -12.83 -32.01 0.29
C LEU A 638 -12.74 -32.42 -1.19
N ASP A 639 -13.62 -33.33 -1.62
CA ASP A 639 -13.76 -33.71 -3.02
C ASP A 639 -15.24 -33.64 -3.47
N PRO A 640 -15.62 -32.70 -4.37
CA PRO A 640 -14.78 -31.65 -4.95
C PRO A 640 -14.62 -30.43 -4.02
N VAL A 641 -13.49 -29.72 -4.13
CA VAL A 641 -13.33 -28.36 -3.59
C VAL A 641 -14.32 -27.43 -4.32
N SER A 642 -15.03 -26.56 -3.58
CA SER A 642 -15.97 -25.57 -4.13
C SER A 642 -15.35 -24.16 -4.26
N PHE A 643 -15.97 -23.30 -5.07
CA PHE A 643 -15.53 -21.90 -5.20
C PHE A 643 -15.53 -21.17 -3.85
N GLU A 644 -16.54 -21.40 -3.02
CA GLU A 644 -16.68 -20.83 -1.66
C GLU A 644 -15.54 -21.27 -0.74
N THR A 645 -15.05 -22.50 -0.93
CA THR A 645 -13.87 -23.00 -0.20
C THR A 645 -12.62 -22.18 -0.57
N VAL A 646 -12.44 -21.87 -1.86
CA VAL A 646 -11.34 -21.01 -2.33
C VAL A 646 -11.50 -19.59 -1.80
N VAL A 647 -12.72 -19.03 -1.77
CA VAL A 647 -13.02 -17.73 -1.15
C VAL A 647 -12.58 -17.72 0.32
N ALA A 648 -12.91 -18.77 1.08
CA ALA A 648 -12.55 -18.89 2.49
C ALA A 648 -11.02 -18.87 2.72
N THR A 649 -10.22 -19.43 1.80
CA THR A 649 -8.75 -19.41 1.95
C THR A 649 -8.17 -18.00 2.03
N THR A 650 -8.74 -17.05 1.28
CA THR A 650 -8.30 -15.64 1.29
C THR A 650 -8.56 -14.96 2.63
N ALA A 651 -9.63 -15.36 3.32
CA ALA A 651 -9.97 -14.87 4.64
C ALA A 651 -9.16 -15.56 5.76
N LEU A 652 -8.91 -16.87 5.62
CA LEU A 652 -8.20 -17.70 6.61
C LEU A 652 -6.69 -17.46 6.65
N PHE A 653 -6.06 -17.21 5.50
CA PHE A 653 -4.60 -17.10 5.41
C PHE A 653 -4.07 -15.73 5.87
N ARG A 654 -4.33 -15.39 7.13
CA ARG A 654 -3.97 -14.11 7.76
C ARG A 654 -3.45 -14.36 9.19
N PRO A 655 -2.58 -13.49 9.75
CA PRO A 655 -2.00 -13.72 11.08
C PRO A 655 -3.03 -14.00 12.17
N GLY A 656 -4.16 -13.27 12.16
CA GLY A 656 -5.23 -13.44 13.14
C GLY A 656 -5.86 -14.84 13.17
N PRO A 657 -6.51 -15.29 12.08
CA PRO A 657 -7.09 -16.64 12.03
C PRO A 657 -6.07 -17.78 12.22
N ILE A 658 -4.80 -17.57 11.84
CA ILE A 658 -3.72 -18.53 12.09
C ILE A 658 -3.42 -18.60 13.59
N GLN A 659 -3.23 -17.46 14.25
CA GLN A 659 -2.88 -17.40 15.68
C GLN A 659 -4.03 -17.82 16.61
N SER A 660 -5.28 -17.66 16.18
CA SER A 660 -6.45 -18.07 16.97
C SER A 660 -6.76 -19.57 16.92
N GLY A 661 -6.04 -20.34 16.09
CA GLY A 661 -6.33 -21.75 15.83
C GLY A 661 -7.52 -21.98 14.88
N MET A 662 -8.14 -20.91 14.37
CA MET A 662 -9.29 -20.98 13.48
C MET A 662 -8.97 -21.72 12.17
N LEU A 663 -7.78 -21.50 11.60
CA LEU A 663 -7.32 -22.23 10.41
C LEU A 663 -7.22 -23.73 10.67
N ASP A 664 -6.67 -24.12 11.83
CA ASP A 664 -6.49 -25.53 12.19
C ASP A 664 -7.85 -26.23 12.38
N THR A 665 -8.81 -25.57 13.03
CA THR A 665 -10.18 -26.07 13.16
C THR A 665 -10.82 -26.26 11.78
N PHE A 666 -10.73 -25.25 10.90
CA PHE A 666 -11.32 -25.29 9.58
C PHE A 666 -10.77 -26.46 8.75
N VAL A 667 -9.44 -26.63 8.73
CA VAL A 667 -8.76 -27.71 8.01
C VAL A 667 -9.05 -29.07 8.65
N GLY A 668 -9.07 -29.15 9.98
CA GLY A 668 -9.37 -30.38 10.71
C GLY A 668 -10.78 -30.91 10.43
N VAL A 669 -11.77 -30.03 10.36
CA VAL A 669 -13.13 -30.40 9.94
C VAL A 669 -13.15 -30.82 8.46
N ALA A 670 -12.48 -30.07 7.59
CA ALA A 670 -12.39 -30.41 6.17
C ALA A 670 -11.77 -31.80 5.93
N LYS A 671 -10.78 -32.21 6.74
CA LYS A 671 -10.14 -33.54 6.67
C LYS A 671 -10.89 -34.64 7.43
N GLY A 672 -12.00 -34.32 8.11
CA GLY A 672 -12.74 -35.28 8.94
C GLY A 672 -12.07 -35.64 10.26
N PHE A 673 -11.09 -34.86 10.73
CA PHE A 673 -10.48 -35.05 12.05
C PHE A 673 -11.34 -34.51 13.20
N HIS A 674 -12.24 -33.56 12.89
CA HIS A 674 -13.16 -32.95 13.83
C HIS A 674 -14.56 -32.84 13.22
N GLU A 675 -15.59 -32.95 14.05
CA GLU A 675 -16.96 -32.57 13.64
C GLU A 675 -17.10 -31.03 13.68
N PRO A 676 -17.89 -30.43 12.78
CA PRO A 676 -18.19 -29.00 12.83
C PRO A 676 -18.76 -28.61 14.19
N SER A 677 -18.22 -27.56 14.81
CA SER A 677 -18.74 -27.04 16.08
C SER A 677 -20.07 -26.33 15.84
N SER A 678 -21.17 -26.90 16.34
CA SER A 678 -22.48 -26.23 16.38
C SER A 678 -22.51 -25.23 17.54
N LEU A 679 -22.39 -23.94 17.22
CA LEU A 679 -22.61 -22.87 18.20
C LEU A 679 -24.08 -22.83 18.65
N HIS A 680 -25.01 -23.01 17.71
CA HIS A 680 -26.45 -23.08 17.93
C HIS A 680 -27.14 -23.62 16.66
N PRO A 681 -28.19 -24.48 16.75
CA PRO A 681 -28.83 -25.08 15.58
C PRO A 681 -29.31 -24.10 14.49
N LYS A 682 -29.73 -22.89 14.89
CA LYS A 682 -30.14 -21.83 13.95
C LYS A 682 -28.98 -21.16 13.20
N LEU A 683 -27.72 -21.42 13.60
CA LEU A 683 -26.52 -20.92 12.94
C LEU A 683 -25.85 -21.96 12.05
N ASP A 684 -26.20 -23.24 12.16
CA ASP A 684 -25.50 -24.32 11.46
C ASP A 684 -25.53 -24.13 9.93
N GLU A 685 -26.66 -23.68 9.37
CA GLU A 685 -26.74 -23.39 7.93
C GLU A 685 -25.91 -22.14 7.55
N LEU A 686 -25.78 -21.15 8.43
CA LEU A 686 -24.99 -19.93 8.20
C LEU A 686 -23.47 -20.21 8.19
N THR A 687 -23.00 -21.14 9.02
CA THR A 687 -21.59 -21.50 9.17
C THR A 687 -21.19 -22.77 8.42
N LYS A 688 -22.14 -23.42 7.74
CA LYS A 688 -21.92 -24.63 6.94
C LYS A 688 -20.82 -24.47 5.90
N GLU A 689 -20.86 -23.39 5.12
CA GLU A 689 -19.84 -23.07 4.11
C GLU A 689 -18.46 -22.78 4.71
N THR A 690 -18.40 -22.58 6.02
CA THR A 690 -17.18 -22.23 6.77
C THR A 690 -16.87 -23.24 7.87
N ASN A 691 -17.34 -24.49 7.72
CA ASN A 691 -17.03 -25.60 8.62
C ASN A 691 -17.35 -25.32 10.10
N GLY A 692 -18.44 -24.60 10.37
CA GLY A 692 -18.89 -24.26 11.74
C GLY A 692 -18.25 -23.00 12.33
N VAL A 693 -17.38 -22.30 11.58
CA VAL A 693 -16.65 -21.12 12.05
C VAL A 693 -17.29 -19.83 11.55
N ILE A 694 -17.39 -18.80 12.40
CA ILE A 694 -17.76 -17.44 11.98
C ILE A 694 -16.53 -16.72 11.42
N LEU A 695 -16.34 -16.82 10.10
CA LEU A 695 -15.18 -16.29 9.37
C LEU A 695 -15.44 -14.89 8.81
N TYR A 696 -16.67 -14.62 8.39
CA TYR A 696 -17.04 -13.38 7.71
C TYR A 696 -17.77 -12.37 8.60
N GLN A 697 -17.63 -11.09 8.28
CA GLN A 697 -18.34 -10.01 8.94
C GLN A 697 -19.85 -10.13 8.75
N GLU A 698 -20.28 -10.54 7.56
CA GLU A 698 -21.67 -10.82 7.22
C GLU A 698 -22.25 -11.96 8.07
N GLN A 699 -21.44 -12.96 8.42
CA GLN A 699 -21.86 -14.02 9.33
C GLN A 699 -22.07 -13.49 10.75
N THR A 700 -21.20 -12.61 11.26
CA THR A 700 -21.45 -11.94 12.56
C THR A 700 -22.73 -11.13 12.56
N MET A 701 -22.96 -10.35 11.51
CA MET A 701 -24.18 -9.57 11.39
C MET A 701 -25.42 -10.47 11.40
N LYS A 702 -25.37 -11.60 10.67
CA LYS A 702 -26.46 -12.59 10.68
C LYS A 702 -26.59 -13.31 12.01
N THR A 703 -25.52 -13.58 12.74
CA THR A 703 -25.56 -14.21 14.06
C THR A 703 -26.33 -13.35 15.06
N VAL A 704 -26.02 -12.05 15.15
CA VAL A 704 -26.72 -11.16 16.09
C VAL A 704 -28.15 -10.85 15.65
N GLN A 705 -28.43 -10.88 14.34
CA GLN A 705 -29.81 -10.83 13.83
C GLN A 705 -30.61 -12.08 14.25
N ILE A 706 -30.11 -13.28 13.94
CA ILE A 706 -30.84 -14.53 14.12
C ILE A 706 -31.05 -14.85 15.61
N LEU A 707 -30.02 -14.63 16.43
CA LEU A 707 -30.04 -14.98 17.85
C LEU A 707 -30.44 -13.84 18.77
N GLY A 708 -30.29 -12.59 18.36
CA GLY A 708 -30.60 -11.42 19.18
C GLY A 708 -31.76 -10.58 18.67
N GLY A 709 -32.28 -10.84 17.46
CA GLY A 709 -33.34 -10.01 16.86
C GLY A 709 -32.87 -8.61 16.44
N PHE A 710 -31.56 -8.40 16.28
CA PHE A 710 -31.03 -7.13 15.78
C PHE A 710 -31.49 -6.90 14.34
N THR A 711 -31.84 -5.67 14.00
CA THR A 711 -31.94 -5.25 12.60
C THR A 711 -30.56 -5.34 11.93
N LEU A 712 -30.51 -5.50 10.61
CA LEU A 712 -29.23 -5.56 9.89
C LEU A 712 -28.42 -4.25 9.99
N ALA A 713 -29.09 -3.11 10.23
CA ALA A 713 -28.46 -1.83 10.51
C ALA A 713 -27.73 -1.81 11.87
N GLU A 714 -28.40 -2.30 12.93
CA GLU A 714 -27.80 -2.46 14.26
C GLU A 714 -26.67 -3.48 14.23
N ALA A 715 -26.84 -4.56 13.46
CA ALA A 715 -25.84 -5.60 13.28
C ALA A 715 -24.55 -5.08 12.61
N ASP A 716 -24.65 -4.19 11.62
CA ASP A 716 -23.47 -3.48 11.09
C ASP A 716 -22.81 -2.59 12.17
N GLY A 717 -23.61 -1.99 13.05
CA GLY A 717 -23.13 -1.29 14.24
C GLY A 717 -22.28 -2.17 15.16
N VAL A 718 -22.72 -3.39 15.45
CA VAL A 718 -21.95 -4.40 16.21
C VAL A 718 -20.62 -4.71 15.51
N ARG A 719 -20.67 -5.06 14.22
CA ARG A 719 -19.48 -5.34 13.42
C ARG A 719 -18.52 -4.14 13.41
N SER A 720 -19.03 -2.93 13.28
CA SER A 720 -18.20 -1.72 13.29
C SER A 720 -17.53 -1.48 14.64
N ALA A 721 -18.23 -1.74 15.75
CA ALA A 721 -17.68 -1.59 17.10
C ALA A 721 -16.52 -2.59 17.32
N ILE A 722 -16.72 -3.85 16.93
CA ILE A 722 -15.69 -4.89 17.03
C ILE A 722 -14.48 -4.56 16.15
N GLY A 723 -14.71 -4.18 14.89
CA GLY A 723 -13.63 -3.84 13.95
C GLY A 723 -12.79 -2.64 14.39
N LYS A 724 -13.39 -1.65 15.07
CA LYS A 724 -12.68 -0.48 15.61
C LYS A 724 -12.10 -0.70 17.01
N LYS A 725 -12.33 -1.87 17.62
CA LYS A 725 -12.00 -2.15 19.02
C LYS A 725 -12.57 -1.09 19.99
N ASP A 726 -13.78 -0.59 19.69
CA ASP A 726 -14.46 0.41 20.51
C ASP A 726 -15.07 -0.26 21.74
N THR A 727 -14.30 -0.30 22.84
CA THR A 727 -14.64 -1.02 24.07
C THR A 727 -15.97 -0.57 24.68
N ALA A 728 -16.27 0.74 24.62
CA ALA A 728 -17.51 1.29 25.15
C ALA A 728 -18.73 0.83 24.34
N LYS A 729 -18.65 0.90 23.00
CA LYS A 729 -19.76 0.44 22.15
C LYS A 729 -19.96 -1.08 22.19
N MET A 730 -18.87 -1.84 22.26
CA MET A 730 -18.96 -3.30 22.38
C MET A 730 -19.67 -3.71 23.67
N ALA A 731 -19.33 -3.10 24.82
CA ALA A 731 -19.98 -3.41 26.09
C ALA A 731 -21.50 -3.10 26.06
N LEU A 732 -21.89 -1.97 25.46
CA LEU A 732 -23.30 -1.59 25.30
C LEU A 732 -24.06 -2.61 24.43
N MET A 733 -23.53 -2.91 23.24
CA MET A 733 -24.16 -3.84 22.30
C MET A 733 -24.20 -5.27 22.82
N GLY A 734 -23.18 -5.70 23.56
CA GLY A 734 -23.15 -7.02 24.18
C GLY A 734 -24.18 -7.17 25.28
N THR A 735 -24.39 -6.13 26.09
CA THR A 735 -25.48 -6.10 27.07
C THR A 735 -26.84 -6.23 26.39
N LEU A 736 -27.05 -5.50 25.29
CA LEU A 736 -28.29 -5.57 24.52
C LEU A 736 -28.50 -6.96 23.91
N PHE A 737 -27.48 -7.53 23.26
CA PHE A 737 -27.52 -8.86 22.67
C PHE A 737 -27.89 -9.93 23.70
N LYS A 738 -27.24 -9.91 24.87
CA LYS A 738 -27.50 -10.89 25.93
C LYS A 738 -28.92 -10.80 26.48
N ALA A 739 -29.45 -9.58 26.64
CA ALA A 739 -30.82 -9.38 27.08
C ALA A 739 -31.84 -9.88 26.05
N GLN A 740 -31.61 -9.59 24.76
CA GLN A 740 -32.54 -9.95 23.71
C GLN A 740 -32.49 -11.43 23.34
N ALA A 741 -31.31 -12.07 23.40
CA ALA A 741 -31.14 -13.47 23.00
C ALA A 741 -31.94 -14.46 23.85
N GLY A 742 -32.32 -14.08 25.07
CA GLY A 742 -33.20 -14.88 25.93
C GLY A 742 -34.67 -14.89 25.51
N ALA A 743 -35.10 -13.98 24.61
CA ALA A 743 -36.51 -13.81 24.26
C ALA A 743 -37.10 -15.02 23.51
N GLY A 744 -36.32 -15.62 22.61
CA GLY A 744 -36.75 -16.77 21.80
C GLY A 744 -37.48 -16.40 20.52
N TRP A 745 -38.20 -17.36 19.93
CA TRP A 745 -38.86 -17.20 18.64
C TRP A 745 -40.35 -17.55 18.69
N ILE A 746 -41.11 -17.03 17.74
CA ILE A 746 -42.53 -17.32 17.51
C ILE A 746 -42.81 -17.53 16.03
N ASP A 747 -43.83 -18.32 15.70
CA ASP A 747 -44.29 -18.45 14.33
C ASP A 747 -45.43 -17.46 14.04
N VAL A 748 -45.32 -16.76 12.92
CA VAL A 748 -46.23 -15.71 12.50
C VAL A 748 -46.93 -16.13 11.20
N LEU A 749 -48.26 -16.04 11.19
CA LEU A 749 -49.09 -16.29 10.02
C LEU A 749 -49.33 -14.99 9.26
N PHE A 750 -48.97 -15.00 7.97
CA PHE A 750 -49.21 -13.90 7.05
C PHE A 750 -50.57 -14.01 6.36
N GLU A 751 -51.06 -12.92 5.79
CA GLU A 751 -52.32 -12.89 5.01
C GLU A 751 -52.34 -13.89 3.84
N ASP A 752 -51.19 -14.16 3.22
CA ASP A 752 -51.02 -15.13 2.13
C ASP A 752 -50.99 -16.60 2.62
N ARG A 753 -51.26 -16.82 3.92
CA ARG A 753 -51.22 -18.11 4.63
C ARG A 753 -49.82 -18.74 4.74
N VAL A 754 -48.76 -17.98 4.48
CA VAL A 754 -47.39 -18.40 4.78
C VAL A 754 -47.15 -18.29 6.28
N ILE A 755 -46.44 -19.25 6.87
CA ILE A 755 -45.99 -19.20 8.26
C ILE A 755 -44.48 -18.95 8.25
N LYS A 756 -44.00 -18.02 9.08
CA LYS A 756 -42.58 -17.74 9.26
C LYS A 756 -42.21 -17.59 10.73
N THR A 757 -41.09 -18.16 11.11
CA THR A 757 -40.51 -17.98 12.45
C THR A 757 -39.80 -16.62 12.53
N VAL A 758 -40.09 -15.86 13.58
CA VAL A 758 -39.53 -14.52 13.84
C VAL A 758 -38.98 -14.47 15.26
N HIS A 759 -37.89 -13.73 15.48
CA HIS A 759 -37.33 -13.54 16.81
C HIS A 759 -38.19 -12.54 17.61
N ARG A 760 -38.51 -12.85 18.86
CA ARG A 760 -39.48 -12.06 19.64
C ARG A 760 -38.99 -10.65 19.99
N ALA A 761 -37.68 -10.46 20.09
CA ALA A 761 -37.08 -9.15 20.31
C ALA A 761 -36.85 -8.35 19.01
N GLU A 762 -37.16 -8.91 17.84
CA GLU A 762 -36.96 -8.22 16.57
C GLU A 762 -38.00 -7.12 16.38
N HIS A 763 -37.53 -5.93 16.04
CA HIS A 763 -38.35 -4.74 15.88
C HIS A 763 -38.63 -4.50 14.41
N PHE A 764 -39.91 -4.34 14.09
CA PHE A 764 -40.40 -4.10 12.75
C PHE A 764 -41.12 -2.76 12.67
N LYS A 765 -41.08 -2.14 11.50
CA LYS A 765 -41.70 -0.84 11.26
C LYS A 765 -43.24 -0.99 11.26
N CYS A 766 -43.91 -0.22 12.11
CA CYS A 766 -45.36 -0.12 12.24
C CYS A 766 -45.75 1.37 12.13
N GLY A 767 -46.02 1.86 10.91
CA GLY A 767 -46.15 3.30 10.66
C GLY A 767 -44.83 4.04 10.96
N ASP A 768 -44.88 4.98 11.91
CA ASP A 768 -43.73 5.80 12.36
C ASP A 768 -42.96 5.20 13.56
N THR A 769 -43.45 4.10 14.15
CA THR A 769 -42.79 3.44 15.28
C THR A 769 -42.18 2.11 14.87
N LYS A 770 -41.26 1.58 15.68
CA LYS A 770 -40.73 0.22 15.55
C LYS A 770 -41.17 -0.59 16.76
N LEU A 771 -41.85 -1.71 16.53
CA LEU A 771 -42.41 -2.55 17.58
C LEU A 771 -42.12 -4.03 17.30
N THR A 772 -42.14 -4.83 18.36
CA THR A 772 -42.14 -6.29 18.22
C THR A 772 -43.47 -6.77 17.64
N VAL A 773 -43.51 -7.99 17.08
CA VAL A 773 -44.75 -8.59 16.58
C VAL A 773 -45.83 -8.64 17.66
N GLU A 774 -45.44 -9.02 18.88
CA GLU A 774 -46.35 -9.14 20.02
C GLU A 774 -46.92 -7.77 20.42
N ASP A 775 -46.10 -6.72 20.44
CA ASP A 775 -46.53 -5.38 20.82
C ASP A 775 -47.37 -4.70 19.73
N ALA A 776 -47.03 -4.90 18.45
CA ALA A 776 -47.80 -4.37 17.33
C ALA A 776 -49.22 -4.96 17.29
N LEU A 777 -49.34 -6.29 17.42
CA LEU A 777 -50.63 -6.97 17.46
C LEU A 777 -51.43 -6.60 18.73
N ARG A 778 -50.75 -6.44 19.88
CA ARG A 778 -51.40 -5.96 21.12
C ARG A 778 -51.91 -4.52 20.99
N ALA A 779 -51.19 -3.67 20.26
CA ALA A 779 -51.58 -2.30 19.98
C ALA A 779 -52.62 -2.17 18.85
N GLY A 780 -52.97 -3.27 18.17
CA GLY A 780 -53.88 -3.27 17.01
C GLY A 780 -53.32 -2.52 15.80
N LEU A 781 -51.99 -2.44 15.69
CA LEU A 781 -51.30 -1.78 14.57
C LEU A 781 -51.04 -2.79 13.45
N GLU A 782 -51.20 -2.33 12.21
CA GLU A 782 -50.79 -3.11 11.03
C GLU A 782 -49.27 -3.24 10.98
N LEU A 783 -48.81 -4.48 10.89
CA LEU A 783 -47.40 -4.84 10.85
C LEU A 783 -47.07 -5.51 9.53
N LEU A 784 -46.08 -4.98 8.82
CA LEU A 784 -45.52 -5.57 7.60
C LEU A 784 -44.16 -6.20 7.89
N ILE A 785 -43.99 -7.46 7.50
CA ILE A 785 -42.68 -8.13 7.44
C ILE A 785 -42.49 -8.59 5.99
N GLU A 786 -41.42 -8.13 5.34
CA GLU A 786 -41.16 -8.41 3.91
C GLU A 786 -42.35 -8.05 3.01
N ASP A 787 -42.94 -6.86 3.22
CA ASP A 787 -44.12 -6.35 2.50
C ASP A 787 -45.39 -7.22 2.61
N LYS A 788 -45.42 -8.15 3.57
CA LYS A 788 -46.58 -8.99 3.85
C LYS A 788 -47.19 -8.62 5.19
N LEU A 789 -48.51 -8.45 5.21
CA LEU A 789 -49.24 -8.14 6.44
C LEU A 789 -49.28 -9.36 7.36
N VAL A 790 -48.87 -9.13 8.61
CA VAL A 790 -48.95 -10.10 9.69
C VAL A 790 -50.40 -10.20 10.15
N ASN A 791 -50.99 -11.38 10.04
CA ASN A 791 -52.37 -11.63 10.44
C ASN A 791 -52.47 -12.04 11.93
N SER A 792 -51.68 -13.03 12.35
CA SER A 792 -51.72 -13.53 13.74
C SER A 792 -50.47 -14.31 14.12
N ILE A 793 -50.19 -14.42 15.43
CA ILE A 793 -49.20 -15.38 15.95
C ILE A 793 -49.83 -16.78 15.98
N VAL A 794 -49.09 -17.79 15.55
CA VAL A 794 -49.51 -19.20 15.62
C VAL A 794 -49.47 -19.65 17.08
N SER A 795 -50.62 -20.05 17.62
CA SER A 795 -50.76 -20.46 19.02
C SER A 795 -49.86 -21.66 19.36
N GLY A 796 -49.09 -21.57 20.45
CA GLY A 796 -48.19 -22.64 20.93
C GLY A 796 -46.88 -22.79 20.15
N SER A 797 -46.51 -21.78 19.35
CA SER A 797 -45.29 -21.79 18.55
C SER A 797 -44.05 -21.22 19.26
N GLU A 798 -44.16 -20.88 20.55
CA GLU A 798 -43.07 -20.29 21.31
C GLU A 798 -41.87 -21.24 21.42
N GLN A 799 -40.74 -20.82 20.87
CA GLN A 799 -39.46 -21.51 20.99
C GLN A 799 -38.60 -20.76 22.02
N PRO A 800 -37.99 -21.46 23.00
CA PRO A 800 -37.18 -20.80 24.03
C PRO A 800 -35.94 -20.13 23.42
N GLY A 801 -35.52 -19.01 24.01
CA GLY A 801 -34.27 -18.32 23.67
C GLY A 801 -33.03 -18.98 24.29
N LEU A 802 -31.90 -18.27 24.21
CA LEU A 802 -30.63 -18.73 24.76
C LEU A 802 -30.59 -18.59 26.29
N SER A 803 -29.89 -19.50 26.96
CA SER A 803 -29.51 -19.28 28.36
C SER A 803 -28.52 -18.13 28.46
N GLU A 804 -28.46 -17.49 29.63
CA GLU A 804 -27.51 -16.41 29.88
C GLU A 804 -26.06 -16.86 29.68
N GLU A 805 -25.70 -18.08 30.11
CA GLU A 805 -24.35 -18.62 29.89
C GLU A 805 -24.05 -18.77 28.39
N LYS A 806 -25.01 -19.28 27.60
CA LYS A 806 -24.80 -19.49 26.17
C LYS A 806 -24.74 -18.17 25.40
N ALA A 807 -25.55 -17.19 25.78
CA ALA A 807 -25.49 -15.85 25.19
C ALA A 807 -24.16 -15.15 25.49
N ASN A 808 -23.63 -15.29 26.72
CA ASN A 808 -22.30 -14.80 27.08
C ASN A 808 -21.20 -15.50 26.26
N GLU A 809 -21.23 -16.84 26.18
CA GLU A 809 -20.25 -17.63 25.41
C GLU A 809 -20.18 -17.19 23.95
N ILE A 810 -21.34 -17.00 23.29
CA ILE A 810 -21.40 -16.57 21.90
C ILE A 810 -20.90 -15.14 21.73
N TRP A 811 -21.28 -14.22 22.63
CA TRP A 811 -20.80 -12.84 22.56
C TRP A 811 -19.29 -12.74 22.73
N GLU A 812 -18.72 -13.44 23.71
CA GLU A 812 -17.27 -13.51 23.92
C GLU A 812 -16.54 -14.07 22.70
N ALA A 813 -17.12 -15.09 22.05
CA ALA A 813 -16.59 -15.62 20.80
C ALA A 813 -16.63 -14.59 19.66
N LEU A 814 -17.69 -13.78 19.55
CA LEU A 814 -17.79 -12.69 18.57
C LEU A 814 -16.77 -11.57 18.83
N GLU A 815 -16.57 -11.16 20.09
CA GLU A 815 -15.56 -10.15 20.43
C GLU A 815 -14.13 -10.64 20.15
N LYS A 816 -13.82 -11.87 20.58
CA LYS A 816 -12.48 -12.45 20.43
C LYS A 816 -12.14 -12.68 18.95
N ASN A 817 -13.07 -13.27 18.19
CA ASN A 817 -12.83 -13.62 16.79
C ASN A 817 -13.12 -12.47 15.82
N GLY A 818 -13.96 -11.51 16.20
CA GLY A 818 -14.46 -10.49 15.30
C GLY A 818 -13.41 -9.49 14.81
N SER A 819 -12.33 -9.30 15.57
CA SER A 819 -11.17 -8.52 15.11
C SER A 819 -10.46 -9.12 13.87
N TYR A 820 -10.68 -10.42 13.61
CA TYR A 820 -10.05 -11.17 12.53
C TYR A 820 -10.98 -11.47 11.36
N GLN A 821 -12.26 -11.13 11.47
CA GLN A 821 -13.26 -11.41 10.45
C GLN A 821 -13.05 -10.60 9.17
N PHE A 822 -13.37 -11.23 8.05
CA PHE A 822 -13.16 -10.67 6.72
C PHE A 822 -14.47 -10.26 6.06
N ASN A 823 -14.42 -9.29 5.15
CA ASN A 823 -15.58 -8.91 4.35
C ASN A 823 -15.77 -9.96 3.23
N LYS A 824 -16.90 -10.69 3.23
CA LYS A 824 -17.18 -11.76 2.26
C LYS A 824 -17.29 -11.21 0.84
N SER A 825 -17.96 -10.07 0.64
CA SER A 825 -18.11 -9.47 -0.69
C SER A 825 -16.76 -9.10 -1.33
N HIS A 826 -15.81 -8.59 -0.56
CA HIS A 826 -14.44 -8.34 -1.04
C HIS A 826 -13.70 -9.65 -1.38
N ALA A 827 -13.81 -10.68 -0.54
CA ALA A 827 -13.20 -11.98 -0.80
C ALA A 827 -13.72 -12.59 -2.10
N VAL A 828 -15.04 -12.65 -2.27
CA VAL A 828 -15.69 -13.20 -3.47
C VAL A 828 -15.18 -12.49 -4.73
N ALA A 829 -15.19 -11.16 -4.72
CA ALA A 829 -14.83 -10.39 -5.90
C ALA A 829 -13.38 -10.61 -6.35
N TYR A 830 -12.44 -10.69 -5.41
CA TYR A 830 -11.04 -10.99 -5.72
C TYR A 830 -10.82 -12.44 -6.12
N THR A 831 -11.56 -13.37 -5.51
CA THR A 831 -11.51 -14.79 -5.90
C THR A 831 -12.04 -15.00 -7.32
N LEU A 832 -12.98 -14.20 -7.82
CA LEU A 832 -13.39 -14.24 -9.24
C LEU A 832 -12.20 -13.98 -10.18
N ILE A 833 -11.36 -12.98 -9.86
CA ILE A 833 -10.14 -12.67 -10.63
C ILE A 833 -9.12 -13.82 -10.53
N SER A 834 -8.94 -14.39 -9.34
CA SER A 834 -8.11 -15.59 -9.14
C SER A 834 -8.62 -16.78 -9.95
N TYR A 835 -9.93 -16.96 -10.01
CA TYR A 835 -10.59 -18.03 -10.76
C TYR A 835 -10.38 -17.87 -12.26
N GLN A 836 -10.62 -16.67 -12.81
CA GLN A 836 -10.35 -16.36 -14.22
C GLN A 836 -8.88 -16.61 -14.59
N SER A 837 -7.95 -16.24 -13.69
CA SER A 837 -6.51 -16.50 -13.87
C SER A 837 -6.23 -18.01 -13.93
N MET A 838 -6.80 -18.79 -13.02
CA MET A 838 -6.63 -20.25 -13.01
C MET A 838 -7.29 -20.91 -14.22
N TRP A 839 -8.45 -20.42 -14.65
CA TRP A 839 -9.14 -20.92 -15.83
C TRP A 839 -8.27 -20.75 -17.09
N LEU A 840 -7.69 -19.55 -17.28
CA LEU A 840 -6.72 -19.30 -18.36
C LEU A 840 -5.51 -20.22 -18.25
N LYS A 841 -4.92 -20.36 -17.06
CA LYS A 841 -3.80 -21.27 -16.84
C LYS A 841 -4.13 -22.73 -17.18
N THR A 842 -5.37 -23.15 -16.93
CA THR A 842 -5.81 -24.54 -17.14
C THR A 842 -6.03 -24.84 -18.62
N TYR A 843 -6.63 -23.92 -19.37
CA TYR A 843 -7.05 -24.15 -20.76
C TYR A 843 -6.14 -23.52 -21.83
N TYR A 844 -5.45 -22.43 -21.48
CA TYR A 844 -4.56 -21.65 -22.34
C TYR A 844 -3.24 -21.34 -21.62
N PRO A 845 -2.48 -22.38 -21.21
CA PRO A 845 -1.30 -22.20 -20.38
C PRO A 845 -0.22 -21.35 -21.06
N ALA A 846 -0.01 -21.50 -22.37
CA ALA A 846 1.01 -20.74 -23.10
C ALA A 846 0.73 -19.23 -23.06
N GLU A 847 -0.51 -18.85 -23.31
CA GLU A 847 -1.00 -17.48 -23.30
C GLU A 847 -0.99 -16.89 -21.88
N PHE A 848 -1.38 -17.70 -20.88
CA PHE A 848 -1.29 -17.33 -19.47
C PHE A 848 0.17 -17.06 -19.04
N PHE A 849 1.11 -17.98 -19.30
CA PHE A 849 2.50 -17.80 -18.91
C PHE A 849 3.18 -16.67 -19.66
N ALA A 850 2.89 -16.48 -20.95
CA ALA A 850 3.38 -15.33 -21.72
C ALA A 850 2.91 -14.01 -21.10
N ALA A 851 1.63 -13.91 -20.75
CA ALA A 851 1.08 -12.72 -20.09
C ALA A 851 1.67 -12.52 -18.68
N ALA A 852 1.75 -13.59 -17.89
CA ALA A 852 2.28 -13.55 -16.52
C ALA A 852 3.75 -13.09 -16.49
N LEU A 853 4.60 -13.64 -17.37
CA LEU A 853 6.01 -13.26 -17.48
C LEU A 853 6.21 -11.86 -18.05
N THR A 854 5.24 -11.33 -18.79
CA THR A 854 5.27 -9.95 -19.32
C THR A 854 4.87 -8.93 -18.24
N ILE A 855 3.85 -9.24 -17.43
CA ILE A 855 3.21 -8.27 -16.52
C ILE A 855 3.71 -8.36 -15.08
N LEU A 856 4.00 -9.57 -14.58
CA LEU A 856 4.43 -9.77 -13.20
C LEU A 856 5.93 -9.46 -13.02
N GLY A 857 6.31 -9.12 -11.79
CA GLY A 857 7.68 -8.75 -11.44
C GLY A 857 8.71 -9.85 -11.65
N GLU A 858 9.96 -9.44 -11.91
CA GLU A 858 11.10 -10.33 -12.16
C GLU A 858 11.36 -11.33 -11.02
N ASP A 859 10.97 -10.98 -9.78
CA ASP A 859 11.05 -11.84 -8.59
C ASP A 859 10.23 -13.13 -8.71
N LYS A 860 9.23 -13.15 -9.60
CA LYS A 860 8.36 -14.28 -9.88
C LYS A 860 8.74 -15.07 -11.12
N HIS A 861 9.60 -14.52 -11.99
CA HIS A 861 9.87 -15.09 -13.32
C HIS A 861 10.41 -16.51 -13.25
N GLN A 862 11.34 -16.80 -12.33
CA GLN A 862 11.94 -18.14 -12.25
C GLN A 862 10.93 -19.21 -11.83
N ASP A 863 10.04 -18.89 -10.87
CA ASP A 863 8.99 -19.82 -10.45
C ASP A 863 7.98 -20.06 -11.56
N LEU A 864 7.62 -19.02 -12.31
CA LEU A 864 6.72 -19.09 -13.47
C LEU A 864 7.35 -19.86 -14.63
N ALA A 865 8.63 -19.64 -14.89
CA ALA A 865 9.37 -20.33 -15.94
C ALA A 865 9.48 -21.84 -15.64
N ASN A 866 9.80 -22.19 -14.40
CA ASN A 866 9.79 -23.59 -13.96
C ASN A 866 8.38 -24.21 -14.03
N ASP A 867 7.35 -23.46 -13.67
CA ASP A 867 5.96 -23.93 -13.74
C ASP A 867 5.51 -24.12 -15.19
N ALA A 868 5.93 -23.27 -16.12
CA ALA A 868 5.62 -23.39 -17.54
C ALA A 868 6.19 -24.69 -18.15
N LEU A 869 7.36 -25.14 -17.70
CA LEU A 869 7.96 -26.42 -18.13
C LEU A 869 7.07 -27.62 -17.78
N ASP A 870 6.39 -27.59 -16.64
CA ASP A 870 5.45 -28.67 -16.25
C ASP A 870 4.23 -28.75 -17.21
N TYR A 871 3.96 -27.69 -17.97
CA TYR A 871 2.96 -27.65 -19.06
C TYR A 871 3.59 -27.87 -20.45
N GLY A 872 4.87 -28.22 -20.53
CA GLY A 872 5.59 -28.46 -21.79
C GLY A 872 5.93 -27.19 -22.56
N ILE A 873 5.92 -26.02 -21.91
CA ILE A 873 6.20 -24.71 -22.52
C ILE A 873 7.67 -24.34 -22.28
N VAL A 874 8.39 -24.05 -23.36
CA VAL A 874 9.80 -23.66 -23.31
C VAL A 874 9.93 -22.14 -23.41
N ILE A 875 10.86 -21.56 -22.65
CA ILE A 875 11.17 -20.12 -22.70
C ILE A 875 12.54 -19.94 -23.34
N MET A 876 12.58 -19.13 -24.39
CA MET A 876 13.74 -18.84 -25.21
C MET A 876 14.27 -17.42 -24.95
N PRO A 877 15.59 -17.20 -25.09
CA PRO A 877 16.16 -15.86 -25.19
C PRO A 877 15.53 -15.01 -26.29
N PRO A 878 15.71 -13.68 -26.28
CA PRO A 878 15.14 -12.84 -27.32
C PRO A 878 15.70 -13.21 -28.69
N ASP A 879 14.84 -13.20 -29.71
CA ASP A 879 15.22 -13.36 -31.11
C ASP A 879 14.93 -12.03 -31.83
N ILE A 880 15.89 -11.53 -32.61
CA ILE A 880 15.81 -10.21 -33.23
C ILE A 880 14.60 -10.05 -34.18
N ASN A 881 14.13 -11.15 -34.78
CA ASN A 881 13.04 -11.18 -35.73
C ASN A 881 11.70 -11.64 -35.13
N ILE A 882 11.69 -12.19 -33.92
CA ILE A 882 10.46 -12.63 -33.24
C ILE A 882 10.12 -11.70 -32.07
N SER A 883 11.06 -11.48 -31.15
CA SER A 883 10.83 -10.80 -29.87
C SER A 883 10.36 -9.36 -30.01
N SER A 884 9.71 -8.87 -28.95
CA SER A 884 9.15 -7.51 -28.90
C SER A 884 9.31 -6.89 -27.49
N GLN A 885 8.35 -6.07 -27.09
CA GLN A 885 8.23 -5.51 -25.74
C GLN A 885 7.53 -6.47 -24.75
N ARG A 886 6.97 -7.58 -25.23
CA ARG A 886 6.30 -8.62 -24.45
C ARG A 886 6.84 -10.01 -24.80
N MET A 887 6.43 -11.03 -24.05
CA MET A 887 6.71 -12.43 -24.38
C MET A 887 6.00 -12.85 -25.66
N GLU A 888 6.73 -13.23 -26.70
CA GLU A 888 6.11 -13.64 -27.98
C GLU A 888 5.91 -15.16 -28.04
N ILE A 889 4.75 -15.61 -28.52
CA ILE A 889 4.40 -17.05 -28.59
C ILE A 889 4.64 -17.57 -30.01
N ARG A 890 5.36 -18.68 -30.13
CA ARG A 890 5.52 -19.44 -31.39
C ARG A 890 5.39 -20.93 -31.13
N ASP A 891 4.82 -21.67 -32.08
CA ASP A 891 4.83 -23.13 -32.04
C ASP A 891 6.08 -23.64 -32.78
N ILE A 892 7.00 -24.26 -32.04
CA ILE A 892 8.23 -24.86 -32.57
C ILE A 892 8.16 -26.35 -32.27
N ASP A 893 8.33 -27.18 -33.31
CA ASP A 893 8.27 -28.65 -33.21
C ASP A 893 7.01 -29.18 -32.49
N GLY A 894 5.87 -28.51 -32.71
CA GLY A 894 4.59 -28.85 -32.10
C GLY A 894 4.48 -28.49 -30.61
N ARG A 895 5.39 -27.67 -30.07
CA ARG A 895 5.37 -27.19 -28.70
C ARG A 895 5.26 -25.66 -28.63
N PRO A 896 4.41 -25.11 -27.74
CA PRO A 896 4.39 -23.69 -27.48
C PRO A 896 5.72 -23.23 -26.88
N THR A 897 6.35 -22.25 -27.53
CA THR A 897 7.63 -21.66 -27.15
C THR A 897 7.47 -20.15 -26.97
N LEU A 898 7.95 -19.64 -25.84
CA LEU A 898 7.87 -18.23 -25.46
C LEU A 898 9.21 -17.54 -25.68
N PHE A 899 9.25 -16.45 -26.44
CA PHE A 899 10.46 -15.67 -26.67
C PHE A 899 10.49 -14.45 -25.76
N ALA A 900 11.57 -14.32 -24.99
CA ALA A 900 11.75 -13.21 -24.06
C ALA A 900 11.70 -11.83 -24.75
N PRO A 901 11.13 -10.81 -24.10
CA PRO A 901 11.17 -9.44 -24.61
C PRO A 901 12.61 -8.89 -24.55
N PHE A 902 12.94 -7.93 -25.40
CA PHE A 902 14.29 -7.33 -25.40
C PHE A 902 14.63 -6.63 -24.06
N SER A 903 13.61 -6.17 -23.33
CA SER A 903 13.78 -5.55 -22.01
C SER A 903 14.16 -6.54 -20.90
N ALA A 904 14.06 -7.85 -21.14
CA ALA A 904 14.57 -8.86 -20.21
C ALA A 904 16.11 -8.89 -20.18
N ILE A 905 16.78 -8.27 -21.16
CA ILE A 905 18.22 -8.15 -21.19
C ILE A 905 18.65 -6.98 -20.30
N LYS A 906 19.50 -7.26 -19.32
CA LYS A 906 20.11 -6.29 -18.43
C LYS A 906 20.76 -5.15 -19.22
N GLY A 907 20.31 -3.93 -18.94
CA GLY A 907 20.79 -2.71 -19.61
C GLY A 907 20.00 -2.32 -20.86
N CYS A 908 19.05 -3.13 -21.32
CA CYS A 908 18.10 -2.77 -22.36
C CYS A 908 16.83 -2.18 -21.73
N SER A 909 16.59 -0.88 -21.93
CA SER A 909 15.36 -0.22 -21.46
C SER A 909 14.16 -0.53 -22.36
N SER A 910 12.93 -0.26 -21.89
CA SER A 910 11.73 -0.29 -22.73
C SER A 910 11.87 0.56 -23.99
N THR A 911 12.45 1.76 -23.86
CA THR A 911 12.79 2.64 -25.00
C THR A 911 13.78 1.98 -25.97
N GLY A 912 14.74 1.21 -25.45
CA GLY A 912 15.66 0.41 -26.25
C GLY A 912 14.93 -0.69 -27.03
N SER A 913 14.03 -1.42 -26.37
CA SER A 913 13.16 -2.45 -27.00
C SER A 913 12.29 -1.85 -28.12
N ILE A 914 11.61 -0.72 -27.87
CA ILE A 914 10.82 0.01 -28.88
C ILE A 914 11.69 0.39 -30.08
N ALA A 915 12.91 0.88 -29.83
CA ALA A 915 13.82 1.28 -30.91
C ALA A 915 14.22 0.10 -31.81
N ILE A 916 14.37 -1.11 -31.25
CA ILE A 916 14.67 -2.33 -32.00
C ILE A 916 13.48 -2.72 -32.88
N VAL A 917 12.26 -2.76 -32.33
CA VAL A 917 11.04 -3.09 -33.08
C VAL A 917 10.79 -2.07 -34.20
N ASN A 918 10.89 -0.77 -33.91
CA ASN A 918 10.76 0.27 -34.93
C ASN A 918 11.82 0.16 -36.03
N ALA A 919 13.03 -0.29 -35.70
CA ALA A 919 14.07 -0.53 -36.70
C ALA A 919 13.72 -1.73 -37.58
N ARG A 920 13.12 -2.78 -37.01
CA ARG A 920 12.64 -3.97 -37.74
C ARG A 920 11.55 -3.59 -38.73
N ASP A 921 10.59 -2.76 -38.31
CA ASP A 921 9.49 -2.30 -39.17
C ASP A 921 10.01 -1.45 -40.33
N LYS A 922 11.01 -0.58 -40.10
CA LYS A 922 11.65 0.24 -41.14
C LYS A 922 12.30 -0.57 -42.26
N VAL A 923 12.79 -1.77 -41.96
CA VAL A 923 13.48 -2.63 -42.95
C VAL A 923 12.55 -3.68 -43.56
N GLY A 924 11.24 -3.57 -43.36
CA GLY A 924 10.24 -4.48 -43.95
C GLY A 924 9.81 -5.63 -43.04
N GLY A 925 10.02 -5.51 -41.72
CA GLY A 925 9.49 -6.43 -40.71
C GLY A 925 10.42 -7.59 -40.33
N LYS A 926 11.55 -7.76 -41.02
CA LYS A 926 12.57 -8.77 -40.71
C LYS A 926 13.95 -8.25 -41.05
N PHE A 927 14.90 -8.45 -40.14
CA PHE A 927 16.32 -8.23 -40.43
C PHE A 927 16.90 -9.44 -41.18
N GLU A 928 17.72 -9.17 -42.18
CA GLU A 928 18.46 -10.17 -42.95
C GLU A 928 19.91 -10.34 -42.46
N SER A 929 20.46 -9.33 -41.77
CA SER A 929 21.81 -9.38 -41.20
C SER A 929 21.96 -8.44 -40.01
N LYS A 930 22.97 -8.68 -39.17
CA LYS A 930 23.32 -7.79 -38.06
C LYS A 930 23.75 -6.40 -38.56
N SER A 931 24.38 -6.32 -39.74
CA SER A 931 24.74 -5.04 -40.36
C SER A 931 23.51 -4.18 -40.63
N GLN A 932 22.46 -4.77 -41.21
CA GLN A 932 21.20 -4.08 -41.48
C GLN A 932 20.53 -3.58 -40.19
N PHE A 933 20.58 -4.38 -39.11
CA PHE A 933 20.10 -3.97 -37.79
C PHE A 933 20.86 -2.75 -37.24
N VAL A 934 22.20 -2.78 -37.26
CA VAL A 934 23.05 -1.69 -36.73
C VAL A 934 22.86 -0.38 -37.49
N GLU A 935 22.55 -0.45 -38.79
CA GLU A 935 22.24 0.70 -39.62
C GLU A 935 20.85 1.29 -39.32
N ALA A 936 19.85 0.43 -39.10
CA ALA A 936 18.47 0.84 -38.88
C ALA A 936 18.16 1.34 -37.45
N VAL A 937 18.87 0.83 -36.43
CA VAL A 937 18.56 1.08 -35.02
C VAL A 937 19.03 2.46 -34.53
N ASN A 938 18.23 3.09 -33.66
CA ASN A 938 18.62 4.34 -33.02
C ASN A 938 19.74 4.09 -31.98
N LYS A 939 20.97 4.49 -32.30
CA LYS A 939 22.17 4.26 -31.48
C LYS A 939 22.17 4.93 -30.10
N ARG A 940 21.32 5.95 -29.87
CA ARG A 940 21.16 6.59 -28.55
C ARG A 940 20.29 5.73 -27.64
N SER A 941 19.23 5.14 -28.17
CA SER A 941 18.30 4.28 -27.43
C SER A 941 18.80 2.84 -27.30
N CYS A 942 19.46 2.31 -28.33
CA CYS A 942 20.13 1.01 -28.36
C CYS A 942 21.63 1.23 -28.55
N ASN A 943 22.35 1.45 -27.44
CA ASN A 943 23.78 1.71 -27.46
C ASN A 943 24.59 0.43 -27.68
N SER A 944 25.91 0.56 -27.87
CA SER A 944 26.80 -0.58 -28.14
C SER A 944 26.76 -1.68 -27.09
N ARG A 945 26.53 -1.35 -25.81
CA ARG A 945 26.41 -2.35 -24.73
C ARG A 945 25.16 -3.21 -24.88
N VAL A 946 24.06 -2.61 -25.35
CA VAL A 946 22.81 -3.35 -25.61
C VAL A 946 23.01 -4.30 -26.80
N ILE A 947 23.70 -3.85 -27.85
CA ILE A 947 23.99 -4.65 -29.04
C ILE A 947 24.91 -5.84 -28.67
N GLU A 948 25.93 -5.60 -27.85
CA GLU A 948 26.80 -6.65 -27.33
C GLU A 948 26.03 -7.66 -26.48
N ALA A 949 25.15 -7.19 -25.59
CA ALA A 949 24.32 -8.08 -24.77
C ALA A 949 23.37 -8.94 -25.63
N LEU A 950 22.74 -8.37 -26.66
CA LEU A 950 21.92 -9.11 -27.64
C LEU A 950 22.72 -10.21 -28.34
N ASP A 951 23.95 -9.90 -28.72
CA ASP A 951 24.85 -10.86 -29.36
C ASP A 951 25.21 -12.01 -28.42
N LEU A 952 25.54 -11.70 -27.16
CA LEU A 952 25.94 -12.69 -26.15
C LEU A 952 24.81 -13.68 -25.83
N VAL A 953 23.56 -13.20 -25.74
CA VAL A 953 22.40 -14.07 -25.44
C VAL A 953 21.90 -14.86 -26.65
N GLY A 954 22.40 -14.58 -27.85
CA GLY A 954 22.09 -15.31 -29.08
C GLY A 954 20.97 -14.71 -29.92
N ALA A 955 20.61 -13.43 -29.74
CA ALA A 955 19.49 -12.82 -30.43
C ALA A 955 19.66 -12.70 -31.95
N PHE A 956 20.90 -12.71 -32.45
CA PHE A 956 21.22 -12.64 -33.88
C PHE A 956 21.44 -14.02 -34.54
N ALA A 957 21.37 -15.12 -33.78
CA ALA A 957 21.75 -16.44 -34.29
C ALA A 957 20.92 -16.92 -35.51
N VAL A 958 19.68 -16.43 -35.65
CA VAL A 958 18.82 -16.78 -36.80
C VAL A 958 19.20 -16.06 -38.10
N ILE A 959 19.99 -14.98 -38.01
CA ILE A 959 20.43 -14.18 -39.18
C ILE A 959 21.94 -14.23 -39.42
N GLU A 960 22.72 -14.68 -38.45
CA GLU A 960 24.16 -14.91 -38.54
C GLU A 960 24.45 -16.41 -38.39
N SER A 961 24.48 -17.14 -39.51
CA SER A 961 24.58 -18.62 -39.53
C SER A 961 25.91 -19.19 -39.00
N ASP A 962 26.93 -18.34 -38.88
CA ASP A 962 28.25 -18.67 -38.31
C ASP A 962 28.27 -18.61 -36.78
N GLN A 963 27.21 -18.07 -36.15
CA GLN A 963 27.09 -18.02 -34.70
C GLN A 963 26.43 -19.29 -34.12
N PRO A 964 26.83 -19.70 -32.89
CA PRO A 964 26.09 -20.73 -32.15
C PRO A 964 24.62 -20.33 -31.95
N PRO A 965 23.67 -21.28 -32.03
CA PRO A 965 22.25 -21.02 -31.81
C PRO A 965 21.99 -20.49 -30.40
N ALA A 966 20.84 -19.87 -30.17
CA ALA A 966 20.46 -19.37 -28.83
C ALA A 966 20.36 -20.50 -27.78
N THR A 967 20.10 -21.74 -28.21
CA THR A 967 20.07 -22.93 -27.33
C THR A 967 21.46 -23.50 -27.04
N ASP A 968 22.53 -22.96 -27.64
CA ASP A 968 23.88 -23.49 -27.44
C ASP A 968 24.35 -23.34 -25.99
N GLU A 969 24.95 -24.40 -25.46
CA GLU A 969 25.43 -24.43 -24.08
C GLU A 969 26.45 -23.31 -23.80
N SER A 970 27.25 -22.92 -24.80
CA SER A 970 28.25 -21.85 -24.67
C SER A 970 27.64 -20.49 -24.35
N ARG A 971 26.33 -20.30 -24.60
CA ARG A 971 25.62 -19.04 -24.34
C ARG A 971 24.95 -19.00 -22.97
N ARG A 972 24.75 -20.14 -22.31
CA ARG A 972 24.01 -20.24 -21.03
C ARG A 972 24.59 -19.33 -19.94
N LYS A 973 25.92 -19.22 -19.87
CA LYS A 973 26.61 -18.34 -18.92
C LYS A 973 26.24 -16.87 -19.13
N ASN A 974 26.30 -16.42 -20.39
CA ASN A 974 25.95 -15.04 -20.74
C ASN A 974 24.44 -14.78 -20.56
N GLN A 975 23.60 -15.75 -20.91
CA GLN A 975 22.16 -15.66 -20.71
C GLN A 975 21.79 -15.54 -19.23
N ALA A 976 22.39 -16.35 -18.36
CA ALA A 976 22.14 -16.25 -16.92
C ALA A 976 22.63 -14.91 -16.35
N GLU A 977 23.76 -14.37 -16.83
CA GLU A 977 24.25 -13.06 -16.40
C GLU A 977 23.36 -11.90 -16.88
N MET A 978 22.88 -11.98 -18.13
CA MET A 978 22.15 -10.89 -18.78
C MET A 978 20.64 -10.95 -18.56
N MET A 979 20.08 -12.12 -18.31
CA MET A 979 18.63 -12.36 -18.24
C MET A 979 18.19 -13.10 -16.97
N GLY A 980 19.14 -13.53 -16.13
CA GLY A 980 18.91 -13.99 -14.75
C GLY A 980 17.72 -14.92 -14.57
N SER A 981 16.63 -14.36 -14.04
CA SER A 981 15.44 -15.04 -13.55
C SER A 981 14.65 -15.82 -14.60
N LEU A 982 14.88 -15.60 -15.91
CA LEU A 982 14.28 -16.39 -16.98
C LEU A 982 15.06 -17.67 -17.32
N ILE A 983 16.32 -17.75 -16.89
CA ILE A 983 17.17 -18.92 -17.15
C ILE A 983 17.00 -19.92 -16.02
N VAL A 984 16.26 -20.98 -16.32
CA VAL A 984 15.92 -22.05 -15.38
C VAL A 984 16.84 -23.26 -15.47
N GLU A 985 17.82 -23.26 -16.37
CA GLU A 985 18.80 -24.33 -16.52
C GLU A 985 20.05 -24.05 -15.68
N ALA A 986 20.73 -25.10 -15.22
CA ALA A 986 21.99 -24.94 -14.51
C ALA A 986 23.09 -24.48 -15.49
N VAL A 987 23.84 -23.45 -15.11
CA VAL A 987 24.97 -22.97 -15.91
C VAL A 987 26.19 -23.84 -15.62
N LYS A 988 26.77 -24.42 -16.67
CA LYS A 988 28.04 -25.14 -16.59
C LYS A 988 29.19 -24.15 -16.39
N THR A 989 30.04 -24.45 -15.42
CA THR A 989 31.19 -23.60 -15.10
C THR A 989 32.36 -23.90 -16.02
N SER A 990 33.15 -22.87 -16.34
CA SER A 990 34.30 -22.97 -17.25
C SER A 990 35.51 -23.71 -16.67
N ARG A 991 35.44 -24.09 -15.40
CA ARG A 991 36.52 -24.66 -14.59
C ARG A 991 36.05 -25.94 -13.91
N ASN A 992 36.98 -26.83 -13.59
CA ASN A 992 36.72 -28.03 -12.78
C ASN A 992 36.79 -27.69 -11.28
N PHE A 993 36.05 -28.44 -10.45
CA PHE A 993 36.18 -28.35 -9.00
C PHE A 993 37.41 -29.16 -8.56
N ILE A 994 38.51 -28.47 -8.29
CA ILE A 994 39.79 -29.10 -7.96
C ILE A 994 40.18 -28.75 -6.52
N ILE A 995 40.35 -29.79 -5.70
CA ILE A 995 40.93 -29.67 -4.37
C ILE A 995 42.28 -30.40 -4.35
N ASP A 996 43.35 -29.65 -4.66
CA ASP A 996 44.72 -30.14 -4.64
C ASP A 996 45.36 -30.02 -3.23
N GLU A 997 46.62 -30.47 -3.09
CA GLU A 997 47.34 -30.40 -1.81
C GLU A 997 47.46 -28.97 -1.27
N LYS A 998 47.59 -27.97 -2.16
CA LYS A 998 47.73 -26.56 -1.79
C LYS A 998 46.40 -25.98 -1.29
N VAL A 999 45.30 -26.27 -1.98
CA VAL A 999 43.95 -25.87 -1.56
C VAL A 999 43.61 -26.53 -0.22
N ASN A 1000 43.90 -27.82 -0.06
CA ASN A 1000 43.74 -28.53 1.22
C ASN A 1000 44.59 -27.92 2.35
N ALA A 1001 45.84 -27.55 2.07
CA ALA A 1001 46.69 -26.87 3.05
C ALA A 1001 46.09 -25.52 3.48
N ASN A 1002 45.56 -24.74 2.53
CA ASN A 1002 44.92 -23.46 2.82
C ASN A 1002 43.61 -23.60 3.60
N ILE A 1003 42.79 -24.62 3.29
CA ILE A 1003 41.60 -24.95 4.08
C ILE A 1003 42.00 -25.33 5.51
N ASN A 1004 43.05 -26.13 5.69
CA ASN A 1004 43.55 -26.49 7.01
C ASN A 1004 44.08 -25.28 7.80
N LEU A 1005 44.76 -24.34 7.14
CA LEU A 1005 45.16 -23.07 7.75
C LEU A 1005 43.96 -22.25 8.18
N LEU A 1006 42.92 -22.15 7.35
CA LEU A 1006 41.66 -21.50 7.71
C LEU A 1006 41.00 -22.17 8.92
N MET A 1007 40.89 -23.50 8.94
CA MET A 1007 40.32 -24.23 10.08
C MET A 1007 41.11 -24.02 11.38
N ASN A 1008 42.45 -23.98 11.32
CA ASN A 1008 43.29 -23.71 12.47
C ASN A 1008 43.14 -22.26 12.97
N ARG A 1009 42.97 -21.32 12.04
CA ARG A 1009 42.66 -19.92 12.37
C ARG A 1009 41.31 -19.83 13.09
N ILE A 1010 40.27 -20.47 12.56
CA ILE A 1010 38.94 -20.50 13.18
C ILE A 1010 39.05 -21.07 14.60
N ALA A 1011 39.70 -22.22 14.79
CA ALA A 1011 39.89 -22.85 16.09
C ALA A 1011 40.56 -21.91 17.12
N SER A 1012 41.54 -21.11 16.66
CA SER A 1012 42.25 -20.14 17.50
C SER A 1012 41.40 -18.93 17.83
N GLU A 1013 40.68 -18.36 16.85
CA GLU A 1013 39.90 -17.13 17.00
C GLU A 1013 38.59 -17.36 17.77
N THR A 1014 37.99 -18.56 17.67
CA THR A 1014 36.74 -18.91 18.38
C THR A 1014 36.98 -19.69 19.68
N GLY A 1015 38.21 -20.14 19.95
CA GLY A 1015 38.54 -21.00 21.09
C GLY A 1015 38.01 -22.43 20.99
N LEU A 1016 37.42 -22.82 19.85
CA LEU A 1016 36.90 -24.16 19.60
C LEU A 1016 38.06 -25.07 19.18
N LYS A 1017 38.63 -25.81 20.14
CA LYS A 1017 39.67 -26.83 19.87
C LYS A 1017 39.03 -28.10 19.29
N ASP A 1018 38.81 -29.12 20.12
CA ASP A 1018 38.23 -30.41 19.70
C ASP A 1018 36.74 -30.32 19.37
N GLY A 1019 36.09 -29.18 19.68
CA GLY A 1019 34.69 -28.91 19.35
C GLY A 1019 34.44 -28.30 17.97
N LEU A 1020 35.50 -28.01 17.20
CA LEU A 1020 35.38 -27.50 15.83
C LEU A 1020 35.11 -28.65 14.85
N VAL A 1021 34.01 -28.56 14.11
CA VAL A 1021 33.65 -29.51 13.06
C VAL A 1021 34.26 -29.05 11.73
N ARG A 1022 35.14 -29.89 11.18
CA ARG A 1022 35.89 -29.61 9.95
C ARG A 1022 35.11 -30.04 8.70
N PRO A 1023 35.33 -29.38 7.55
CA PRO A 1023 34.79 -29.84 6.28
C PRO A 1023 35.29 -31.25 5.94
N ARG A 1024 34.43 -32.07 5.36
CA ARG A 1024 34.78 -33.38 4.82
C ARG A 1024 35.02 -33.24 3.32
N THR A 1025 36.24 -33.53 2.89
CA THR A 1025 36.65 -33.37 1.48
C THR A 1025 36.85 -34.73 0.83
N GLY A 1026 36.09 -35.03 -0.22
CA GLY A 1026 36.29 -36.19 -1.08
C GLY A 1026 37.58 -36.11 -1.90
N ARG A 1027 38.05 -37.23 -2.46
CA ARG A 1027 39.29 -37.28 -3.25
C ARG A 1027 39.18 -36.55 -4.59
N LYS A 1028 37.97 -36.50 -5.18
CA LYS A 1028 37.68 -35.80 -6.44
C LYS A 1028 36.28 -35.17 -6.32
N PRO A 1029 36.13 -34.09 -5.53
CA PRO A 1029 34.82 -33.53 -5.29
C PRO A 1029 34.27 -32.92 -6.57
N ARG A 1030 33.00 -33.20 -6.87
CA ARG A 1030 32.28 -32.74 -8.06
C ARG A 1030 31.40 -31.54 -7.77
N PHE A 1031 30.92 -31.41 -6.52
CA PHE A 1031 30.21 -30.24 -6.01
C PHE A 1031 30.37 -30.10 -4.49
N MET A 1032 30.02 -28.93 -3.96
CA MET A 1032 30.05 -28.61 -2.53
C MET A 1032 28.65 -28.65 -1.92
N ILE A 1033 28.51 -29.21 -0.73
CA ILE A 1033 27.31 -29.17 0.11
C ILE A 1033 27.57 -28.25 1.29
N ILE A 1034 26.71 -27.26 1.52
CA ILE A 1034 26.77 -26.35 2.66
C ILE A 1034 25.52 -26.51 3.50
N LEU A 1035 25.68 -26.99 4.72
CA LEU A 1035 24.62 -27.12 5.72
C LEU A 1035 24.54 -25.85 6.60
N ASP A 1036 23.42 -25.60 7.27
CA ASP A 1036 23.32 -24.49 8.24
C ASP A 1036 24.35 -24.59 9.37
N GLY A 1037 24.57 -25.80 9.88
CA GLY A 1037 25.48 -26.04 10.98
C GLY A 1037 25.66 -27.52 11.29
N ALA A 1038 26.64 -27.83 12.13
CA ALA A 1038 26.95 -29.19 12.50
C ALA A 1038 25.88 -29.81 13.41
N SER A 1039 25.59 -31.10 13.21
CA SER A 1039 24.77 -31.88 14.14
C SER A 1039 25.57 -32.29 15.38
N LYS A 1040 24.88 -32.80 16.42
CA LYS A 1040 25.57 -33.40 17.58
C LYS A 1040 26.47 -34.57 17.14
N GLY A 1041 26.05 -35.39 16.18
CA GLY A 1041 26.85 -36.49 15.66
C GLY A 1041 28.15 -36.02 14.99
N ASP A 1042 28.06 -34.98 14.16
CA ASP A 1042 29.22 -34.39 13.47
C ASP A 1042 30.27 -33.89 14.48
N SER A 1043 29.84 -33.35 15.63
CA SER A 1043 30.75 -32.86 16.67
C SER A 1043 31.55 -33.97 17.36
N THR A 1044 30.97 -35.16 17.52
CA THR A 1044 31.67 -36.32 18.12
C THR A 1044 32.79 -36.82 17.24
N ASN A 1045 32.61 -36.74 15.92
CA ASN A 1045 33.57 -37.23 14.95
C ASN A 1045 34.50 -36.15 14.38
N GLY A 1046 34.18 -34.87 14.60
CA GLY A 1046 34.96 -33.73 14.13
C GLY A 1046 34.82 -33.41 12.64
N TYR A 1047 33.92 -34.09 11.91
CA TYR A 1047 33.69 -33.89 10.47
C TYR A 1047 32.19 -33.86 10.12
N PHE A 1048 31.83 -33.03 9.14
CA PHE A 1048 30.46 -32.93 8.64
C PHE A 1048 29.98 -34.19 7.94
N MET A 1049 28.73 -34.57 8.22
CA MET A 1049 28.06 -35.77 7.74
C MET A 1049 28.85 -37.05 8.02
N GLU A 1050 29.62 -37.13 9.11
CA GLU A 1050 30.25 -38.39 9.53
C GLU A 1050 29.21 -39.31 10.19
N SER A 1051 28.50 -38.81 11.21
CA SER A 1051 27.36 -39.49 11.86
C SER A 1051 26.12 -38.60 11.86
N GLY A 1052 25.03 -39.11 11.28
CA GLY A 1052 23.81 -38.34 10.99
C GLY A 1052 23.55 -38.18 9.49
N TYR A 1053 22.37 -37.64 9.16
CA TYR A 1053 21.90 -37.40 7.78
C TYR A 1053 21.80 -38.65 6.89
N ASN A 1054 21.43 -39.81 7.46
CA ASN A 1054 21.43 -41.08 6.73
C ASN A 1054 20.46 -41.09 5.53
N GLU A 1055 19.26 -40.54 5.67
CA GLU A 1055 18.30 -40.40 4.57
C GLU A 1055 18.88 -39.54 3.45
N PHE A 1056 19.49 -38.39 3.79
CA PHE A 1056 20.11 -37.52 2.80
C PHE A 1056 21.32 -38.18 2.10
N LYS A 1057 22.13 -38.95 2.84
CA LYS A 1057 23.20 -39.78 2.27
C LYS A 1057 22.65 -40.82 1.30
N ALA A 1058 21.52 -41.44 1.62
CA ALA A 1058 20.86 -42.40 0.73
C ALA A 1058 20.35 -41.72 -0.56
N ILE A 1059 19.76 -40.53 -0.44
CA ILE A 1059 19.34 -39.72 -1.61
C ILE A 1059 20.53 -39.41 -2.52
N LEU A 1060 21.65 -38.94 -1.94
CA LEU A 1060 22.89 -38.67 -2.70
C LEU A 1060 23.45 -39.93 -3.36
N ALA A 1061 23.47 -41.06 -2.65
CA ALA A 1061 23.95 -42.33 -3.19
C ALA A 1061 23.05 -42.86 -4.32
N ASN A 1062 21.74 -42.72 -4.20
CA ASN A 1062 20.78 -43.12 -5.24
C ASN A 1062 20.94 -42.27 -6.51
N ALA A 1063 21.30 -40.99 -6.38
CA ALA A 1063 21.66 -40.13 -7.50
C ALA A 1063 23.08 -40.39 -8.06
N GLY A 1064 23.78 -41.40 -7.54
CA GLY A 1064 25.10 -41.83 -8.04
C GLY A 1064 26.29 -41.09 -7.44
N PHE A 1065 26.11 -40.33 -6.35
CA PHE A 1065 27.22 -39.63 -5.68
C PHE A 1065 27.76 -40.42 -4.49
N LEU A 1066 29.04 -40.75 -4.51
CA LEU A 1066 29.75 -41.33 -3.37
C LEU A 1066 30.39 -40.23 -2.52
N THR A 1067 30.73 -40.54 -1.27
CA THR A 1067 31.39 -39.58 -0.37
C THR A 1067 32.71 -39.03 -0.93
N GLY A 1068 33.37 -39.75 -1.84
CA GLY A 1068 34.57 -39.31 -2.54
C GLY A 1068 34.33 -38.18 -3.56
N ASP A 1069 33.08 -37.97 -3.97
CA ASP A 1069 32.62 -37.00 -4.97
C ASP A 1069 32.12 -35.70 -4.34
N LEU A 1070 32.17 -35.57 -3.00
CA LEU A 1070 31.53 -34.47 -2.28
C LEU A 1070 32.54 -33.65 -1.49
N TYR A 1071 32.36 -32.33 -1.48
CA TYR A 1071 32.93 -31.46 -0.45
C TYR A 1071 31.80 -31.06 0.50
N ILE A 1072 31.83 -31.52 1.74
CA ILE A 1072 30.72 -31.32 2.68
C ILE A 1072 31.16 -30.40 3.80
N THR A 1073 30.39 -29.35 4.05
CA THR A 1073 30.71 -28.33 5.03
C THR A 1073 29.43 -27.69 5.58
N GLY A 1074 29.55 -26.74 6.50
CA GLY A 1074 28.42 -25.97 6.99
C GLY A 1074 28.78 -24.55 7.38
N VAL A 1075 27.80 -23.66 7.45
CA VAL A 1075 28.02 -22.27 7.87
C VAL A 1075 28.57 -22.26 9.29
N LEU A 1076 27.84 -22.88 10.24
CA LEU A 1076 28.28 -22.99 11.62
C LEU A 1076 29.10 -24.26 11.82
N LYS A 1077 30.40 -24.10 12.09
CA LYS A 1077 31.36 -25.21 12.32
C LYS A 1077 31.28 -25.80 13.74
N LYS A 1078 30.14 -25.68 14.41
CA LYS A 1078 29.88 -26.21 15.76
C LYS A 1078 28.43 -26.65 15.92
N PRO A 1079 28.13 -27.61 16.81
CA PRO A 1079 26.76 -27.91 17.18
C PRO A 1079 26.13 -26.75 17.97
N LYS A 1080 24.80 -26.76 18.10
CA LYS A 1080 24.10 -25.85 19.01
C LYS A 1080 24.46 -26.19 20.46
N ASP A 1081 24.60 -25.16 21.29
CA ASP A 1081 24.84 -25.34 22.73
C ASP A 1081 23.67 -26.07 23.39
N GLU A 1082 23.92 -26.83 24.45
CA GLU A 1082 22.89 -27.65 25.09
C GLU A 1082 21.72 -26.81 25.62
N GLY A 1083 20.49 -27.22 25.30
CA GLY A 1083 19.27 -26.50 25.67
C GLY A 1083 18.88 -25.33 24.74
N MET A 1084 19.73 -24.94 23.79
CA MET A 1084 19.44 -23.84 22.86
C MET A 1084 18.74 -24.31 21.58
N LYS A 1085 17.63 -23.64 21.21
CA LYS A 1085 16.91 -23.91 19.95
C LYS A 1085 17.58 -23.29 18.73
N THR A 1086 18.38 -22.23 18.89
CA THR A 1086 19.02 -21.45 17.83
C THR A 1086 20.47 -21.11 18.19
N TYR A 1087 21.31 -20.81 17.19
CA TYR A 1087 22.67 -20.29 17.40
C TYR A 1087 22.63 -18.82 17.87
N SER A 1088 23.69 -18.36 18.54
CA SER A 1088 23.85 -16.95 18.89
C SER A 1088 24.03 -16.09 17.62
N LYS A 1089 23.61 -14.81 17.67
CA LYS A 1089 23.77 -13.90 16.54
C LYS A 1089 25.25 -13.64 16.25
N GLU A 1090 26.07 -13.53 17.30
CA GLU A 1090 27.51 -13.33 17.24
C GLU A 1090 28.20 -14.50 16.50
N ASP A 1091 27.83 -15.74 16.84
CA ASP A 1091 28.34 -16.93 16.14
C ASP A 1091 27.94 -16.90 14.67
N ILE A 1092 26.67 -16.63 14.35
CA ILE A 1092 26.19 -16.61 12.96
C ILE A 1092 27.00 -15.61 12.13
N VAL A 1093 27.24 -14.39 12.63
CA VAL A 1093 28.01 -13.36 11.93
C VAL A 1093 29.45 -13.80 11.73
N ALA A 1094 30.13 -14.26 12.79
CA ALA A 1094 31.53 -14.67 12.71
C ALA A 1094 31.74 -15.86 11.75
N PHE A 1095 30.93 -16.91 11.88
CA PHE A 1095 31.04 -18.10 11.06
C PHE A 1095 30.62 -17.89 9.61
N THR A 1096 29.73 -16.93 9.35
CA THR A 1096 29.40 -16.51 7.97
C THR A 1096 30.63 -15.96 7.25
N GLU A 1097 31.43 -15.12 7.91
CA GLU A 1097 32.66 -14.57 7.31
C GLU A 1097 33.72 -15.65 7.06
N TYR A 1098 33.84 -16.62 7.98
CA TYR A 1098 34.72 -17.78 7.76
C TYR A 1098 34.25 -18.66 6.59
N MET A 1099 32.94 -18.86 6.45
CA MET A 1099 32.38 -19.64 5.34
C MET A 1099 32.63 -18.96 3.99
N LYS A 1100 32.55 -17.62 3.92
CA LYS A 1100 32.96 -16.87 2.72
C LYS A 1100 34.43 -17.07 2.39
N ALA A 1101 35.32 -17.03 3.39
CA ALA A 1101 36.74 -17.30 3.18
C ALA A 1101 36.98 -18.74 2.68
N GLU A 1102 36.23 -19.72 3.17
CA GLU A 1102 36.31 -21.11 2.70
C GLU A 1102 35.85 -21.24 1.24
N LEU A 1103 34.76 -20.55 0.86
CA LEU A 1103 34.29 -20.50 -0.54
C LEU A 1103 35.33 -19.92 -1.49
N GLU A 1104 36.04 -18.85 -1.08
CA GLU A 1104 37.11 -18.22 -1.87
C GLU A 1104 38.33 -19.13 -2.05
N ILE A 1105 38.61 -20.00 -1.06
CA ILE A 1105 39.73 -20.96 -1.14
C ILE A 1105 39.33 -22.18 -1.97
N ALA A 1106 38.18 -22.80 -1.66
CA ALA A 1106 37.75 -24.04 -2.27
C ALA A 1106 37.28 -23.84 -3.72
N LYS A 1107 36.69 -22.68 -4.03
CA LYS A 1107 36.13 -22.34 -5.34
C LYS A 1107 35.29 -23.48 -5.91
N PRO A 1108 34.12 -23.81 -5.34
CA PRO A 1108 33.25 -24.85 -5.89
C PRO A 1108 32.66 -24.44 -7.24
N THR A 1109 32.45 -25.38 -8.14
CA THR A 1109 31.73 -25.15 -9.42
C THR A 1109 30.22 -25.18 -9.23
N TYR A 1110 29.76 -26.12 -8.41
CA TYR A 1110 28.37 -26.26 -8.00
C TYR A 1110 28.28 -26.29 -6.48
N VAL A 1111 27.26 -25.64 -5.94
CA VAL A 1111 26.99 -25.59 -4.50
C VAL A 1111 25.56 -26.02 -4.25
N LEU A 1112 25.36 -26.96 -3.32
CA LEU A 1112 24.07 -27.29 -2.75
C LEU A 1112 23.97 -26.62 -1.37
N ALA A 1113 23.23 -25.52 -1.30
CA ALA A 1113 23.02 -24.75 -0.08
C ALA A 1113 21.76 -25.26 0.65
N CYS A 1114 21.95 -25.98 1.75
CA CYS A 1114 20.88 -26.64 2.49
C CYS A 1114 20.56 -25.91 3.81
N GLY A 1115 19.44 -25.20 3.83
CA GLY A 1115 18.92 -24.52 5.01
C GLY A 1115 18.99 -22.99 4.93
N ASN A 1116 18.52 -22.34 5.98
CA ASN A 1116 18.27 -20.90 5.98
C ASN A 1116 19.56 -20.07 5.98
N LEU A 1117 20.54 -20.46 6.80
CA LEU A 1117 21.84 -19.80 6.88
C LEU A 1117 22.65 -20.07 5.62
N ALA A 1118 22.64 -21.32 5.13
CA ALA A 1118 23.33 -21.68 3.89
C ALA A 1118 22.78 -20.90 2.67
N ALA A 1119 21.46 -20.81 2.52
CA ALA A 1119 20.84 -20.02 1.45
C ALA A 1119 21.17 -18.52 1.55
N SER A 1120 21.17 -17.98 2.77
CA SER A 1120 21.44 -16.56 3.05
C SER A 1120 22.88 -16.13 2.72
N LEU A 1121 23.82 -17.06 2.56
CA LEU A 1121 25.17 -16.76 2.06
C LEU A 1121 25.16 -16.16 0.66
N PHE A 1122 24.19 -16.59 -0.15
CA PHE A 1122 24.14 -16.29 -1.58
C PHE A 1122 23.00 -15.33 -1.92
N ASN A 1123 21.83 -15.52 -1.30
CA ASN A 1123 20.65 -14.68 -1.56
C ASN A 1123 19.99 -14.28 -0.23
N ASN A 1124 20.11 -13.00 0.10
CA ASN A 1124 19.49 -12.36 1.28
C ASN A 1124 18.30 -11.45 0.92
N LYS A 1125 17.89 -11.45 -0.35
CA LYS A 1125 16.78 -10.63 -0.86
C LYS A 1125 15.45 -11.38 -0.76
N SER A 1126 15.47 -12.67 -1.04
CA SER A 1126 14.33 -13.58 -0.96
C SER A 1126 14.29 -14.31 0.37
N LYS A 1127 13.11 -14.77 0.80
CA LYS A 1127 13.02 -15.68 1.96
C LYS A 1127 13.64 -17.02 1.58
N PRO A 1128 14.48 -17.64 2.42
CA PRO A 1128 15.10 -18.94 2.10
C PRO A 1128 14.12 -20.05 1.73
N SER A 1129 12.91 -20.05 2.31
CA SER A 1129 11.85 -21.00 1.97
C SER A 1129 11.38 -20.90 0.51
N ASP A 1130 11.42 -19.69 -0.06
CA ASP A 1130 10.98 -19.42 -1.42
C ASP A 1130 12.08 -19.75 -2.44
N LEU A 1131 13.33 -19.91 -1.96
CA LEU A 1131 14.47 -20.31 -2.79
C LEU A 1131 14.56 -21.82 -2.98
N VAL A 1132 13.95 -22.64 -2.13
CA VAL A 1132 14.06 -24.10 -2.21
C VAL A 1132 13.62 -24.61 -3.59
N GLY A 1133 14.51 -25.33 -4.27
CA GLY A 1133 14.30 -25.82 -5.64
C GLY A 1133 14.73 -24.84 -6.74
N ARG A 1134 15.12 -23.60 -6.39
CA ARG A 1134 15.73 -22.65 -7.33
C ARG A 1134 17.22 -22.93 -7.46
N LYS A 1135 17.78 -22.42 -8.57
CA LYS A 1135 19.22 -22.37 -8.80
C LYS A 1135 19.62 -21.02 -9.37
N GLU A 1136 20.76 -20.50 -8.94
CA GLU A 1136 21.26 -19.20 -9.33
C GLU A 1136 22.74 -19.31 -9.72
N TYR A 1137 23.10 -18.74 -10.87
CA TYR A 1137 24.48 -18.64 -11.30
C TYR A 1137 25.09 -17.32 -10.81
N PHE A 1138 26.21 -17.43 -10.09
CA PHE A 1138 26.94 -16.29 -9.55
C PHE A 1138 28.20 -16.04 -10.38
N SER A 1139 28.14 -15.05 -11.28
CA SER A 1139 29.26 -14.72 -12.17
C SER A 1139 30.55 -14.37 -11.42
N GLY A 1140 30.45 -13.68 -10.28
CA GLY A 1140 31.60 -13.34 -9.43
C GLY A 1140 32.32 -14.55 -8.84
N MET A 1141 31.63 -15.67 -8.63
CA MET A 1141 32.20 -16.93 -8.14
C MET A 1141 32.49 -17.94 -9.27
N ASP A 1142 31.94 -17.69 -10.46
CA ASP A 1142 31.80 -18.67 -11.54
C ASP A 1142 31.27 -20.01 -10.99
N ALA A 1143 30.11 -19.97 -10.31
CA ALA A 1143 29.50 -21.12 -9.65
C ALA A 1143 27.96 -21.07 -9.72
N THR A 1144 27.33 -22.24 -9.86
CA THR A 1144 25.87 -22.40 -9.77
C THR A 1144 25.48 -22.92 -8.40
N VAL A 1145 24.60 -22.19 -7.71
CA VAL A 1145 24.09 -22.55 -6.38
C VAL A 1145 22.68 -23.12 -6.53
N PHE A 1146 22.46 -24.31 -5.99
CA PHE A 1146 21.17 -24.97 -5.83
C PHE A 1146 20.71 -24.80 -4.38
N TYR A 1147 19.47 -24.38 -4.18
CA TYR A 1147 18.93 -24.14 -2.85
C TYR A 1147 18.04 -25.28 -2.41
N ALA A 1148 18.30 -25.81 -1.21
CA ALA A 1148 17.52 -26.86 -0.58
C ALA A 1148 17.17 -26.49 0.86
N PHE A 1149 16.19 -27.20 1.43
CA PHE A 1149 15.91 -27.10 2.86
C PHE A 1149 16.98 -27.85 3.68
N ASN A 1150 17.02 -27.59 5.00
CA ASN A 1150 17.94 -28.28 5.89
C ASN A 1150 17.56 -29.78 5.98
N PRO A 1151 18.45 -30.74 5.65
CA PRO A 1151 18.05 -32.13 5.48
C PRO A 1151 17.68 -32.83 6.80
N ASN A 1152 18.00 -32.24 7.96
CA ASN A 1152 17.50 -32.73 9.25
C ASN A 1152 15.97 -32.75 9.35
N ILE A 1153 15.27 -31.98 8.49
CA ILE A 1153 13.81 -31.98 8.49
C ILE A 1153 13.24 -33.35 8.09
N LEU A 1154 13.97 -34.16 7.31
CA LEU A 1154 13.52 -35.48 6.84
C LEU A 1154 13.25 -36.45 8.00
N TYR A 1155 13.98 -36.32 9.10
CA TYR A 1155 13.72 -37.09 10.32
C TYR A 1155 12.31 -36.82 10.90
N PHE A 1156 11.79 -35.59 10.73
CA PHE A 1156 10.48 -35.19 11.23
C PHE A 1156 9.38 -35.20 10.17
N ARG A 1157 9.78 -35.09 8.88
CA ARG A 1157 8.91 -35.01 7.71
C ARG A 1157 9.52 -35.84 6.57
N PRO A 1158 9.42 -37.17 6.64
CA PRO A 1158 9.96 -38.04 5.60
C PRO A 1158 9.38 -37.75 4.21
N GLU A 1159 8.14 -37.26 4.14
CA GLU A 1159 7.41 -36.95 2.90
C GLU A 1159 8.01 -35.80 2.07
N GLU A 1160 8.97 -35.03 2.60
CA GLU A 1160 9.64 -33.96 1.87
C GLU A 1160 10.84 -34.48 1.04
N ASP A 1161 11.15 -35.78 1.11
CA ASP A 1161 12.26 -36.42 0.41
C ASP A 1161 12.17 -36.27 -1.11
N GLU A 1162 10.99 -36.37 -1.71
CA GLU A 1162 10.75 -36.22 -3.15
C GLU A 1162 11.32 -34.91 -3.71
N LYS A 1163 11.16 -33.79 -2.97
CA LYS A 1163 11.69 -32.49 -3.40
C LYS A 1163 13.21 -32.48 -3.36
N LEU A 1164 13.81 -33.08 -2.33
CA LEU A 1164 15.25 -33.13 -2.20
C LEU A 1164 15.85 -34.06 -3.25
N ILE A 1165 15.19 -35.20 -3.54
CA ILE A 1165 15.53 -36.10 -4.64
C ILE A 1165 15.58 -35.32 -5.95
N LYS A 1166 14.52 -34.58 -6.30
CA LYS A 1166 14.49 -33.77 -7.54
C LYS A 1166 15.65 -32.76 -7.62
N ILE A 1167 15.97 -32.06 -6.52
CA ILE A 1167 17.09 -31.11 -6.48
C ILE A 1167 18.43 -31.83 -6.68
N VAL A 1168 18.63 -32.98 -6.03
CA VAL A 1168 19.87 -33.76 -6.18
C VAL A 1168 19.99 -34.36 -7.59
N GLU A 1169 18.90 -34.80 -8.20
CA GLU A 1169 18.86 -35.25 -9.60
C GLU A 1169 19.22 -34.12 -10.57
N GLU A 1170 18.73 -32.90 -10.35
CA GLU A 1170 19.12 -31.73 -11.15
C GLU A 1170 20.62 -31.45 -11.06
N ILE A 1171 21.21 -31.59 -9.86
CA ILE A 1171 22.65 -31.49 -9.67
C ILE A 1171 23.35 -32.64 -10.39
N ALA A 1172 22.85 -33.87 -10.28
CA ALA A 1172 23.40 -35.03 -10.98
C ALA A 1172 23.45 -34.79 -12.49
N ASN A 1173 22.39 -34.24 -13.08
CA ASN A 1173 22.38 -33.90 -14.51
C ASN A 1173 23.43 -32.82 -14.84
N ALA A 1174 23.47 -31.73 -14.06
CA ALA A 1174 24.45 -30.64 -14.28
C ALA A 1174 25.91 -31.08 -14.12
N VAL A 1175 26.15 -32.10 -13.28
CA VAL A 1175 27.49 -32.58 -12.92
C VAL A 1175 27.91 -33.81 -13.75
N ASN A 1176 26.99 -34.63 -14.27
CA ASN A 1176 27.30 -35.82 -15.09
C ASN A 1176 27.47 -35.51 -16.57
N GLU A 1177 26.91 -34.41 -17.08
CA GLU A 1177 27.17 -33.88 -18.42
C GLU A 1177 28.49 -33.06 -18.50
N SER A 1178 29.26 -33.01 -17.40
CA SER A 1178 30.44 -32.14 -17.26
C SER A 1178 31.72 -32.68 -17.86
#